data_AF-A0AAF0Q4F6-F1
#
_entry.id   AF-A0AAF0Q4F6-F1
#
_cell.length_a   1.000
_cell.length_b   1.000
_cell.length_c   1.000
_cell.angle_alpha   90.00
_cell.angle_beta   90.00
_cell.angle_gamma   90.00
#
_symmetry.space_group_name_H-M   'P 1'
#
loop_
_entity.id
_entity.type
_entity.pdbx_description
1 polymer ?
#
loop_
_entity_poly.entity_id
_entity_poly.type
_entity_poly.pdbx_seq_one_letter_code
_entity_poly.pdbx_strand_id
1 'polypeptide(L)'
;MRIKILSWNVRSLNDSRKRSTIKSLLMKWKADIVCLQETKIEDWSQQLVNSLWGNRWASWAELQANGTRGGIIILWDKRFWKSVNIEPGTYSVSVILESIQEQFRWCYTGVYGPHTNSEREDLWYELASIRGTWDGQWVLGGDFNVCRFDYEKFNCHRRTRAMENFSETILDLGLMDLPLRGAQYTWSRGTGLLQALRIDRFLISSEWNDSFKTIKQVALPRVISDHKPLMLECGEWDSSSSYFKFENMWLQAEGFLDSVKNWWSSYEVEGSPDFVLVQKLKYLKKDISTWNKEVFGKLEEQRSQALNDLTNLEQSSEGRILSEAENAQMINLQTHLEQLAKIEEVSWRQKSRCLWLKDGDRNTKYFQSVANANRRYNSIDKLKIAEHVIEDKREIKEEILSYYQHLYTENEPWRPLARFENLARISEAESTWLEREFEEEEIFSVIKSCAPDKAPGPDGFTMAFFQHAWEIIKYEIIKALRHYHQHCHMVKSVNATFISLIPKKKGAIELRDYRPISPISSIYKITSKLLANRLKTVIGKLVSGSQNAFVRGRQISDAALIANEALDWKIKSGELGLLVKLDIEKAFDKVSWSYLLTILRQMGFGERWIRWMKFSITTVKYSIVVNRSPVGFFPPQRGIRQGDPISPFLFILAMEGLSKMIQKASSLHWIEPFKIGRDPTSQANVSHLLYAEDTLIFCGAERSQVMQLNLTLFIFEAISGLHMIMQKSTIYPVNEVLNLEELADIMGCNIGSFPSTYLGLPLGAQHKSTEIWTGVIGKFEKRLATWQMQYLSFGGRVTLINSVLDSLPTYYMALLPMPSEVIEKIDKIRRDFLWKGNREKHKFHLIKWEKVTQPKYQGGLGIKNLAAHNKSMMMKWLWRYNLEDAGLWKEVIIAKHGRLNQWCSNITTLPYGVGLWKSIRMLWVTFDQNAYFELGNGVLLKFWTDKWLGNTTLQEDFPDLFRIAQDPNSIIAANREGINWDIRFRRNMHDWEVNDLVDLFARLQHCHINLQAADKLKWGHQKGVYTVKEGYQQLCSRNPVIANWPWKLIWRTKLPPKRLKPPDTFFFIVRWPQNYGACFFVSLASIGPHPSLLRMHMRVGVYGKLTKPSRRSGIPACIFWCIWLERNKRCFDGESTALGILKTRCTVYPAVNAEQLQDFTNSLALA
;
A
#
# COMPACT_ATOMS: atom_id res chain seq x y z
N MET A 1 23.01 3.73 26.09
CA MET A 1 23.36 2.32 26.40
C MET A 1 23.67 1.48 25.15
N ARG A 2 24.69 0.61 25.21
CA ARG A 2 24.99 -0.45 24.21
C ARG A 2 25.03 -1.79 24.95
N ILE A 3 24.43 -2.85 24.39
CA ILE A 3 24.38 -4.19 25.00
C ILE A 3 24.63 -5.26 23.93
N LYS A 4 25.43 -6.28 24.26
CA LYS A 4 25.68 -7.48 23.47
C LYS A 4 25.32 -8.73 24.26
N ILE A 5 24.41 -9.54 23.73
CA ILE A 5 23.97 -10.80 24.35
C ILE A 5 24.33 -11.96 23.43
N LEU A 6 25.06 -12.94 23.94
CA LEU A 6 25.39 -14.17 23.21
C LEU A 6 24.47 -15.31 23.67
N SER A 7 23.98 -16.11 22.74
CA SER A 7 23.29 -17.38 23.01
C SER A 7 23.91 -18.49 22.17
N TRP A 8 24.26 -19.61 22.78
CA TRP A 8 24.93 -20.69 22.07
C TRP A 8 24.68 -22.09 22.67
N ASN A 9 24.08 -22.99 21.88
CA ASN A 9 24.09 -24.41 22.20
C ASN A 9 25.50 -24.99 21.95
N VAL A 10 26.17 -25.35 23.04
CA VAL A 10 27.57 -25.78 23.03
C VAL A 10 27.74 -27.28 22.94
N ARG A 11 26.70 -28.10 23.09
CA ARG A 11 26.77 -29.58 23.09
C ARG A 11 27.87 -30.15 24.00
N SER A 12 27.67 -30.02 25.30
CA SER A 12 28.59 -30.40 26.39
C SER A 12 29.78 -29.47 26.61
N LEU A 13 30.04 -29.22 27.90
CA LEU A 13 31.22 -28.51 28.43
C LEU A 13 32.15 -29.42 29.25
N ASN A 14 31.97 -30.75 29.19
CA ASN A 14 32.78 -31.68 29.97
C ASN A 14 34.23 -31.77 29.47
N ASP A 15 34.47 -31.48 28.18
CA ASP A 15 35.81 -31.44 27.59
C ASP A 15 36.55 -30.12 27.92
N SER A 16 37.73 -30.24 28.55
CA SER A 16 38.59 -29.11 28.91
C SER A 16 39.13 -28.35 27.70
N ARG A 17 39.45 -29.03 26.58
CA ARG A 17 39.92 -28.37 25.35
C ARG A 17 38.82 -27.50 24.76
N LYS A 18 37.59 -28.04 24.72
CA LYS A 18 36.39 -27.32 24.27
C LYS A 18 36.11 -26.07 25.11
N ARG A 19 36.21 -26.18 26.44
CA ARG A 19 36.08 -25.03 27.35
C ARG A 19 37.14 -23.94 27.07
N SER A 20 38.38 -24.31 26.80
CA SER A 20 39.45 -23.37 26.43
C SER A 20 39.15 -22.63 25.12
N THR A 21 38.66 -23.34 24.10
CA THR A 21 38.24 -22.71 22.84
C THR A 21 37.06 -21.76 23.05
N ILE A 22 36.04 -22.16 23.84
CA ILE A 22 34.90 -21.30 24.19
C ILE A 22 35.38 -20.03 24.86
N LYS A 23 36.27 -20.14 25.86
CA LYS A 23 36.84 -18.98 26.55
C LYS A 23 37.50 -18.00 25.58
N SER A 24 38.33 -18.49 24.66
CA SER A 24 38.99 -17.66 23.64
C SER A 24 37.97 -16.93 22.76
N LEU A 25 36.91 -17.62 22.34
CA LEU A 25 35.85 -17.04 21.52
C LEU A 25 35.02 -16.00 22.28
N LEU A 26 34.64 -16.27 23.55
CA LEU A 26 33.91 -15.32 24.39
C LEU A 26 34.71 -14.04 24.62
N MET A 27 36.02 -14.16 24.89
CA MET A 27 36.92 -13.02 25.02
C MET A 27 37.05 -12.20 23.73
N LYS A 28 37.03 -12.88 22.57
CA LYS A 28 37.04 -12.22 21.26
C LYS A 28 35.74 -11.47 20.96
N TRP A 29 34.59 -12.08 21.26
CA TRP A 29 33.28 -11.53 20.93
C TRP A 29 32.80 -10.45 21.90
N LYS A 30 33.37 -10.39 23.12
CA LYS A 30 33.11 -9.36 24.13
C LYS A 30 31.60 -9.16 24.36
N ALA A 31 30.90 -10.25 24.64
CA ALA A 31 29.49 -10.20 25.03
C ALA A 31 29.36 -9.72 26.47
N ASP A 32 28.35 -8.89 26.74
CA ASP A 32 28.02 -8.40 28.09
C ASP A 32 27.28 -9.48 28.89
N ILE A 33 26.46 -10.27 28.20
CA ILE A 33 25.70 -11.40 28.75
C ILE A 33 25.91 -12.61 27.85
N VAL A 34 26.13 -13.78 28.45
CA VAL A 34 26.40 -15.03 27.74
C VAL A 34 25.43 -16.11 28.22
N CYS A 35 24.67 -16.69 27.32
CA CYS A 35 23.82 -17.85 27.58
C CYS A 35 24.34 -19.06 26.82
N LEU A 36 24.64 -20.15 27.53
CA LEU A 36 25.08 -21.41 26.95
C LEU A 36 24.04 -22.50 27.24
N GLN A 37 23.67 -23.27 26.22
CA GLN A 37 22.70 -24.37 26.31
C GLN A 37 23.35 -25.73 26.04
N GLU A 38 22.69 -26.79 26.51
CA GLU A 38 23.17 -28.18 26.46
C GLU A 38 24.55 -28.32 27.12
N THR A 39 24.72 -27.71 28.29
CA THR A 39 26.02 -27.65 28.99
C THR A 39 26.48 -29.01 29.50
N LYS A 40 25.53 -29.90 29.88
CA LYS A 40 25.79 -31.21 30.51
C LYS A 40 26.64 -31.15 31.78
N ILE A 41 26.53 -30.03 32.51
CA ILE A 41 27.18 -29.81 33.80
C ILE A 41 26.08 -29.87 34.86
N GLU A 42 26.26 -30.74 35.85
CA GLU A 42 25.34 -30.89 36.99
C GLU A 42 25.58 -29.77 38.00
N ASP A 43 26.84 -29.55 38.42
CA ASP A 43 27.20 -28.53 39.41
C ASP A 43 28.16 -27.47 38.86
N TRP A 44 27.80 -26.21 39.06
CA TRP A 44 28.63 -25.07 38.68
C TRP A 44 29.40 -24.49 39.86
N SER A 45 30.72 -24.51 39.75
CA SER A 45 31.60 -23.83 40.71
C SER A 45 32.11 -22.50 40.15
N GLN A 46 32.41 -21.55 41.04
CA GLN A 46 33.02 -20.26 40.66
C GLN A 46 34.33 -20.46 39.87
N GLN A 47 35.14 -21.48 40.22
CA GLN A 47 36.36 -21.80 39.48
C GLN A 47 36.05 -22.20 38.03
N LEU A 48 35.01 -23.02 37.82
CA LEU A 48 34.60 -23.44 36.48
C LEU A 48 34.09 -22.25 35.66
N VAL A 49 33.23 -21.40 36.23
CA VAL A 49 32.70 -20.20 35.57
C VAL A 49 33.83 -19.24 35.17
N ASN A 50 34.76 -18.97 36.08
CA ASN A 50 35.92 -18.11 35.82
C ASN A 50 36.83 -18.70 34.74
N SER A 51 36.99 -20.03 34.71
CA SER A 51 37.76 -20.71 33.67
C SER A 51 37.10 -20.61 32.29
N LEU A 52 35.76 -20.58 32.24
CA LEU A 52 34.98 -20.59 31.01
C LEU A 52 34.83 -19.21 30.36
N TRP A 53 34.51 -18.17 31.13
CA TRP A 53 34.30 -16.83 30.57
C TRP A 53 35.55 -15.94 30.63
N GLY A 54 36.47 -16.22 31.56
CA GLY A 54 37.68 -15.42 31.77
C GLY A 54 37.43 -14.10 32.53
N ASN A 55 36.22 -13.87 33.02
CA ASN A 55 35.84 -12.71 33.83
C ASN A 55 35.82 -13.08 35.33
N ARG A 56 36.61 -12.38 36.16
CA ARG A 56 36.67 -12.60 37.62
C ARG A 56 35.43 -12.10 38.37
N TRP A 57 34.65 -11.22 37.75
CA TRP A 57 33.44 -10.63 38.32
C TRP A 57 32.16 -11.25 37.74
N ALA A 58 32.27 -12.46 37.17
CA ALA A 58 31.12 -13.20 36.65
C ALA A 58 30.16 -13.60 37.78
N SER A 59 28.88 -13.28 37.58
CA SER A 59 27.75 -13.87 38.29
C SER A 59 26.92 -14.66 37.30
N TRP A 60 26.13 -15.62 37.78
CA TRP A 60 25.39 -16.51 36.90
C TRP A 60 24.06 -17.00 37.46
N ALA A 61 23.22 -17.51 36.55
CA ALA A 61 21.99 -18.22 36.80
C ALA A 61 22.01 -19.51 35.99
N GLU A 62 21.49 -20.60 36.54
CA GLU A 62 21.62 -21.92 35.92
C GLU A 62 20.36 -22.77 36.04
N LEU A 63 20.24 -23.70 35.10
CA LEU A 63 19.42 -24.89 35.19
C LEU A 63 20.38 -26.06 35.05
N GLN A 64 20.47 -26.88 36.10
CA GLN A 64 21.39 -28.01 36.14
C GLN A 64 21.04 -29.03 35.06
N ALA A 65 22.05 -29.72 34.53
CA ALA A 65 21.81 -30.86 33.66
C ALA A 65 21.28 -32.05 34.47
N ASN A 66 20.38 -32.85 33.91
CA ASN A 66 19.97 -34.12 34.49
C ASN A 66 20.73 -35.25 33.80
N GLY A 67 21.81 -35.73 34.43
CA GLY A 67 22.78 -36.63 33.81
C GLY A 67 23.41 -36.00 32.57
N THR A 68 23.36 -36.72 31.44
CA THR A 68 23.92 -36.23 30.16
C THR A 68 22.98 -35.35 29.35
N ARG A 69 21.84 -34.90 29.91
CA ARG A 69 20.78 -34.18 29.18
C ARG A 69 20.60 -32.75 29.70
N GLY A 70 20.51 -31.81 28.76
CA GLY A 70 20.17 -30.42 29.05
C GLY A 70 21.29 -29.61 29.73
N GLY A 71 20.87 -28.66 30.55
CA GLY A 71 21.73 -27.69 31.21
C GLY A 71 21.75 -26.33 30.49
N ILE A 72 21.45 -25.26 31.23
CA ILE A 72 21.51 -23.87 30.76
C ILE A 72 22.32 -23.07 31.77
N ILE A 73 23.19 -22.18 31.31
CA ILE A 73 23.81 -21.17 32.15
C ILE A 73 23.72 -19.79 31.50
N ILE A 74 23.42 -18.78 32.29
CA ILE A 74 23.43 -17.37 31.92
C ILE A 74 24.49 -16.68 32.77
N LEU A 75 25.44 -15.99 32.13
CA LEU A 75 26.57 -15.31 32.74
C LEU A 75 26.46 -13.79 32.50
N TRP A 76 26.75 -12.98 33.51
CA TRP A 76 26.85 -11.52 33.40
C TRP A 76 27.90 -10.94 34.35
N ASP A 77 28.38 -9.73 34.05
CA ASP A 77 29.38 -9.04 34.88
C ASP A 77 28.68 -8.24 35.98
N LYS A 78 28.90 -8.62 37.24
CA LYS A 78 28.22 -8.02 38.41
C LYS A 78 28.62 -6.57 38.69
N ARG A 79 29.60 -6.01 37.99
CA ARG A 79 29.96 -4.58 38.06
C ARG A 79 29.04 -3.70 37.22
N PHE A 80 28.36 -4.28 36.24
CA PHE A 80 27.43 -3.56 35.36
C PHE A 80 25.97 -3.95 35.63
N TRP A 81 25.72 -5.21 36.02
CA TRP A 81 24.38 -5.75 36.20
C TRP A 81 24.20 -6.40 37.57
N LYS A 82 23.15 -5.98 38.28
CA LYS A 82 22.68 -6.62 39.50
C LYS A 82 21.50 -7.53 39.17
N SER A 83 21.56 -8.80 39.59
CA SER A 83 20.39 -9.69 39.51
C SER A 83 19.41 -9.36 40.63
N VAL A 84 18.15 -9.14 40.26
CA VAL A 84 17.05 -8.88 41.20
C VAL A 84 16.29 -10.15 41.53
N ASN A 85 16.09 -11.02 40.53
CA ASN A 85 15.43 -12.31 40.69
C ASN A 85 15.97 -13.31 39.67
N ILE A 86 16.00 -14.59 40.06
CA ILE A 86 16.36 -15.72 39.19
C ILE A 86 15.27 -16.77 39.34
N GLU A 87 14.66 -17.15 38.22
CA GLU A 87 13.59 -18.15 38.17
C GLU A 87 14.00 -19.28 37.21
N PRO A 88 14.50 -20.40 37.72
CA PRO A 88 14.72 -21.60 36.93
C PRO A 88 13.38 -22.31 36.66
N GLY A 89 13.11 -22.61 35.39
CA GLY A 89 11.97 -23.42 34.95
C GLY A 89 12.39 -24.85 34.60
N THR A 90 11.55 -25.55 33.83
CA THR A 90 11.85 -26.92 33.36
C THR A 90 12.70 -26.87 32.09
N TYR A 91 12.42 -25.91 31.21
CA TYR A 91 13.07 -25.78 29.90
C TYR A 91 13.80 -24.43 29.72
N SER A 92 13.70 -23.53 30.70
CA SER A 92 14.29 -22.21 30.64
C SER A 92 14.86 -21.73 31.98
N VAL A 93 15.70 -20.70 31.94
CA VAL A 93 16.14 -19.94 33.12
C VAL A 93 15.90 -18.47 32.86
N SER A 94 15.20 -17.80 33.76
CA SER A 94 14.94 -16.36 33.66
C SER A 94 15.74 -15.59 34.71
N VAL A 95 16.41 -14.53 34.31
CA VAL A 95 17.10 -13.60 35.21
C VAL A 95 16.63 -12.17 34.98
N ILE A 96 16.19 -11.52 36.05
CA ILE A 96 15.86 -10.09 36.03
C ILE A 96 17.12 -9.31 36.40
N LEU A 97 17.62 -8.51 35.45
CA LEU A 97 18.82 -7.71 35.59
C LEU A 97 18.46 -6.23 35.72
N GLU A 98 19.16 -5.54 36.60
CA GLU A 98 19.09 -4.09 36.82
C GLU A 98 20.49 -3.51 36.60
N SER A 99 20.59 -2.44 35.80
CA SER A 99 21.85 -1.75 35.58
C SER A 99 22.27 -1.00 36.84
N ILE A 100 23.57 -1.06 37.17
CA ILE A 100 24.13 -0.40 38.36
C ILE A 100 24.32 1.12 38.13
N GLN A 101 24.46 1.54 36.87
CA GLN A 101 24.73 2.93 36.49
C GLN A 101 23.51 3.69 35.98
N GLU A 102 22.53 2.98 35.41
CA GLU A 102 21.31 3.53 34.84
C GLU A 102 20.12 2.80 35.49
N GLN A 103 18.99 3.46 35.82
CA GLN A 103 17.79 2.81 36.37
C GLN A 103 17.05 1.96 35.30
N PHE A 104 17.76 1.01 34.67
CA PHE A 104 17.30 0.20 33.56
C PHE A 104 17.17 -1.26 34.00
N ARG A 105 15.92 -1.74 34.07
CA ARG A 105 15.57 -3.10 34.54
C ARG A 105 14.86 -3.91 33.46
N TRP A 106 15.27 -5.16 33.28
CA TRP A 106 14.78 -6.04 32.21
C TRP A 106 14.99 -7.52 32.55
N CYS A 107 14.31 -8.42 31.84
CA CYS A 107 14.41 -9.86 32.03
C CYS A 107 15.08 -10.52 30.81
N TYR A 108 16.04 -11.41 31.06
CA TYR A 108 16.59 -12.32 30.07
C TYR A 108 16.19 -13.77 30.38
N THR A 109 15.66 -14.48 29.40
CA THR A 109 15.30 -15.90 29.53
C THR A 109 16.12 -16.75 28.56
N GLY A 110 16.98 -17.61 29.11
CA GLY A 110 17.70 -18.63 28.35
C GLY A 110 16.81 -19.86 28.12
N VAL A 111 16.67 -20.32 26.87
CA VAL A 111 15.76 -21.43 26.52
C VAL A 111 16.52 -22.62 25.92
N TYR A 112 16.18 -23.83 26.36
CA TYR A 112 16.54 -25.08 25.70
C TYR A 112 15.27 -25.94 25.55
N GLY A 113 14.65 -25.84 24.38
CA GLY A 113 13.34 -26.42 24.12
C GLY A 113 13.37 -27.93 23.87
N PRO A 114 12.26 -28.65 24.13
CA PRO A 114 12.19 -30.09 23.95
C PRO A 114 11.97 -30.52 22.48
N HIS A 115 12.23 -31.81 22.20
CA HIS A 115 12.15 -32.36 20.85
C HIS A 115 10.74 -32.83 20.46
N THR A 116 9.90 -33.22 21.42
CA THR A 116 8.55 -33.73 21.17
C THR A 116 7.50 -32.61 21.16
N ASN A 117 6.36 -32.83 20.49
CA ASN A 117 5.32 -31.80 20.43
C ASN A 117 4.59 -31.59 21.76
N SER A 118 4.37 -32.65 22.55
CA SER A 118 3.70 -32.56 23.86
C SER A 118 4.51 -31.70 24.83
N GLU A 119 5.80 -32.00 24.98
CA GLU A 119 6.69 -31.25 25.88
C GLU A 119 6.87 -29.80 25.43
N ARG A 120 6.76 -29.51 24.12
CA ARG A 120 6.81 -28.13 23.62
C ARG A 120 5.61 -27.32 24.11
N GLU A 121 4.44 -27.93 24.25
CA GLU A 121 3.27 -27.24 24.83
C GLU A 121 3.56 -26.82 26.27
N ASP A 122 4.22 -27.68 27.05
CA ASP A 122 4.65 -27.35 28.42
C ASP A 122 5.63 -26.16 28.44
N LEU A 123 6.61 -26.12 27.51
CA LEU A 123 7.48 -24.95 27.35
C LEU A 123 6.69 -23.68 27.02
N TRP A 124 5.67 -23.76 26.16
CA TRP A 124 4.85 -22.59 25.83
C TRP A 124 4.07 -22.08 27.04
N TYR A 125 3.52 -22.97 27.87
CA TYR A 125 2.88 -22.60 29.13
C TYR A 125 3.86 -21.99 30.12
N GLU A 126 5.08 -22.54 30.23
CA GLU A 126 6.15 -22.00 31.07
C GLU A 126 6.49 -20.55 30.68
N LEU A 127 6.72 -20.30 29.38
CA LEU A 127 7.02 -18.95 28.88
C LEU A 127 5.83 -17.99 29.06
N ALA A 128 4.59 -18.47 28.92
CA ALA A 128 3.40 -17.68 29.19
C ALA A 128 3.27 -17.30 30.67
N SER A 129 3.62 -18.21 31.57
CA SER A 129 3.66 -17.93 33.01
C SER A 129 4.70 -16.85 33.34
N ILE A 130 5.92 -16.97 32.81
CA ILE A 130 6.97 -15.95 32.98
C ILE A 130 6.49 -14.59 32.48
N ARG A 131 5.81 -14.53 31.32
CA ARG A 131 5.25 -13.29 30.79
C ARG A 131 4.10 -12.74 31.65
N GLY A 132 3.31 -13.61 32.27
CA GLY A 132 2.26 -13.22 33.21
C GLY A 132 2.82 -12.57 34.49
N THR A 133 3.97 -13.05 34.97
CA THR A 133 4.67 -12.50 36.14
C THR A 133 5.48 -11.24 35.80
N TRP A 134 6.06 -11.17 34.61
CA TRP A 134 6.91 -10.05 34.16
C TRP A 134 6.32 -9.27 32.98
N ASP A 135 5.75 -8.10 33.28
CA ASP A 135 5.18 -7.18 32.28
C ASP A 135 6.21 -6.15 31.74
N GLY A 136 7.48 -6.27 32.12
CA GLY A 136 8.55 -5.36 31.71
C GLY A 136 9.21 -5.71 30.38
N GLN A 137 10.41 -5.16 30.15
CA GLN A 137 11.24 -5.46 28.99
C GLN A 137 11.78 -6.88 29.06
N TRP A 138 11.66 -7.65 27.97
CA TRP A 138 11.96 -9.07 27.99
C TRP A 138 12.69 -9.53 26.72
N VAL A 139 13.72 -10.35 26.91
CA VAL A 139 14.50 -10.97 25.83
C VAL A 139 14.60 -12.46 26.10
N LEU A 140 14.15 -13.29 25.17
CA LEU A 140 14.39 -14.73 25.18
C LEU A 140 15.50 -15.05 24.19
N GLY A 141 16.41 -15.94 24.54
CA GLY A 141 17.47 -16.40 23.64
C GLY A 141 17.80 -17.86 23.89
N GLY A 142 17.87 -18.65 22.83
CA GLY A 142 18.20 -20.06 23.00
C GLY A 142 17.91 -20.93 21.80
N ASP A 143 18.00 -22.23 22.04
CA ASP A 143 17.64 -23.29 21.11
C ASP A 143 16.21 -23.73 21.41
N PHE A 144 15.28 -23.42 20.51
CA PHE A 144 13.86 -23.76 20.70
C PHE A 144 13.51 -25.15 20.16
N ASN A 145 14.44 -25.82 19.47
CA ASN A 145 14.22 -27.10 18.81
C ASN A 145 13.00 -27.14 17.85
N VAL A 146 12.56 -25.98 17.34
CA VAL A 146 11.43 -25.86 16.39
C VAL A 146 11.66 -24.73 15.38
N CYS A 147 11.30 -24.96 14.11
CA CYS A 147 11.30 -23.93 13.07
C CYS A 147 9.96 -23.19 13.05
N ARG A 148 9.97 -21.95 12.57
CA ARG A 148 8.75 -21.12 12.47
C ARG A 148 8.09 -21.20 11.10
N PHE A 149 8.88 -21.31 10.04
CA PHE A 149 8.41 -21.42 8.65
C PHE A 149 9.03 -22.62 7.94
N ASP A 150 8.42 -23.04 6.84
CA ASP A 150 8.91 -24.12 5.98
C ASP A 150 10.29 -23.82 5.39
N TYR A 151 10.52 -22.61 4.87
CA TYR A 151 11.82 -22.19 4.32
C TYR A 151 12.97 -22.11 5.33
N GLU A 152 12.68 -22.22 6.63
CA GLU A 152 13.68 -22.30 7.72
C GLU A 152 14.25 -23.71 7.90
N LYS A 153 13.74 -24.69 7.15
CA LYS A 153 14.22 -26.06 7.06
C LYS A 153 14.64 -26.37 5.64
N PHE A 154 15.83 -26.93 5.47
CA PHE A 154 16.33 -27.34 4.16
C PHE A 154 15.39 -28.38 3.51
N ASN A 155 15.05 -28.19 2.23
CA ASN A 155 14.13 -29.04 1.45
C ASN A 155 12.74 -29.27 2.06
N CYS A 156 12.18 -28.29 2.78
CA CYS A 156 10.82 -28.35 3.29
C CYS A 156 9.87 -27.50 2.43
N HIS A 157 8.83 -28.14 1.89
CA HIS A 157 7.80 -27.49 1.04
C HIS A 157 6.42 -27.44 1.70
N ARG A 158 6.30 -27.90 2.95
CA ARG A 158 5.02 -28.01 3.65
C ARG A 158 5.16 -27.53 5.09
N ARG A 159 4.20 -26.71 5.53
CA ARG A 159 4.11 -26.23 6.91
C ARG A 159 3.62 -27.35 7.83
N THR A 160 4.20 -27.45 9.02
CA THR A 160 3.82 -28.43 10.05
C THR A 160 3.07 -27.76 11.20
N ARG A 161 2.26 -28.53 11.95
CA ARG A 161 1.51 -28.01 13.11
C ARG A 161 2.42 -27.42 14.20
N ALA A 162 3.60 -27.99 14.41
CA ALA A 162 4.59 -27.44 15.34
C ALA A 162 5.09 -26.03 14.92
N MET A 163 5.26 -25.79 13.62
CA MET A 163 5.63 -24.47 13.09
C MET A 163 4.51 -23.44 13.26
N GLU A 164 3.25 -23.88 13.14
CA GLU A 164 2.06 -23.06 13.36
C GLU A 164 1.93 -22.70 14.83
N ASN A 165 1.92 -23.70 15.73
CA ASN A 165 1.85 -23.48 17.18
C ASN A 165 2.97 -22.55 17.66
N PHE A 166 4.22 -22.77 17.23
CA PHE A 166 5.32 -21.88 17.62
C PHE A 166 5.15 -20.44 17.10
N SER A 167 4.61 -20.29 15.88
CA SER A 167 4.29 -18.98 15.34
C SER A 167 3.21 -18.27 16.15
N GLU A 168 2.20 -19.03 16.61
CA GLU A 168 1.12 -18.55 17.46
C GLU A 168 1.65 -18.14 18.84
N THR A 169 2.44 -18.98 19.51
CA THR A 169 3.05 -18.65 20.82
C THR A 169 3.88 -17.36 20.78
N ILE A 170 4.72 -17.17 19.76
CA ILE A 170 5.49 -15.93 19.60
C ILE A 170 4.55 -14.71 19.53
N LEU A 171 3.44 -14.84 18.81
CA LEU A 171 2.45 -13.78 18.67
C LEU A 171 1.67 -13.55 19.97
N ASP A 172 1.31 -14.62 20.68
CA ASP A 172 0.50 -14.58 21.91
C ASP A 172 1.27 -13.94 23.07
N LEU A 173 2.57 -14.22 23.16
CA LEU A 173 3.48 -13.59 24.13
C LEU A 173 3.91 -12.17 23.74
N GLY A 174 3.48 -11.70 22.57
CA GLY A 174 3.82 -10.36 22.05
C GLY A 174 5.29 -10.17 21.70
N LEU A 175 5.96 -11.27 21.35
CA LEU A 175 7.38 -11.30 21.03
C LEU A 175 7.65 -11.02 19.55
N MET A 176 8.84 -10.49 19.27
CA MET A 176 9.33 -10.21 17.94
C MET A 176 10.54 -11.09 17.63
N ASP A 177 10.42 -11.87 16.57
CA ASP A 177 11.52 -12.62 15.97
C ASP A 177 12.30 -11.73 15.00
N LEU A 178 13.56 -11.47 15.31
CA LEU A 178 14.44 -10.64 14.49
C LEU A 178 14.98 -11.45 13.29
N PRO A 179 15.12 -10.84 12.10
CA PRO A 179 15.80 -11.48 10.98
C PRO A 179 17.21 -11.89 11.37
N LEU A 180 17.57 -13.15 11.07
CA LEU A 180 18.92 -13.66 11.27
C LEU A 180 19.87 -13.09 10.20
N ARG A 181 20.97 -12.46 10.63
CA ARG A 181 22.06 -12.01 9.75
C ARG A 181 23.24 -12.98 9.83
N GLY A 182 24.02 -13.10 8.76
CA GLY A 182 25.24 -13.93 8.74
C GLY A 182 25.05 -15.41 8.43
N ALA A 183 23.82 -15.95 8.53
CA ALA A 183 23.49 -17.31 8.09
C ALA A 183 21.99 -17.45 7.80
N GLN A 184 21.62 -18.45 7.00
CA GLN A 184 20.21 -18.84 6.78
C GLN A 184 19.75 -19.89 7.81
N TYR A 185 20.63 -20.81 8.18
CA TYR A 185 20.40 -21.88 9.15
C TYR A 185 21.32 -21.71 10.36
N THR A 186 20.85 -22.08 11.54
CA THR A 186 21.62 -22.01 12.80
C THR A 186 22.18 -23.37 13.19
N TRP A 187 21.53 -24.45 12.77
CA TRP A 187 21.94 -25.83 13.00
C TRP A 187 22.09 -26.59 11.69
N SER A 188 23.12 -27.44 11.57
CA SER A 188 23.18 -28.45 10.52
C SER A 188 24.04 -29.65 10.89
N ARG A 189 23.71 -30.83 10.35
CA ARG A 189 24.38 -32.11 10.65
C ARG A 189 25.15 -32.64 9.44
N GLY A 190 26.45 -32.96 9.62
CA GLY A 190 27.31 -33.62 8.62
C GLY A 190 28.06 -32.69 7.65
N THR A 191 28.86 -33.26 6.75
CA THR A 191 29.57 -32.60 5.65
C THR A 191 28.67 -32.49 4.41
N GLY A 192 27.77 -31.51 4.43
CA GLY A 192 26.81 -31.23 3.34
C GLY A 192 25.54 -30.58 3.89
N LEU A 193 24.83 -29.77 3.09
CA LEU A 193 23.59 -29.07 3.52
C LEU A 193 22.36 -29.99 3.63
N LEU A 194 22.51 -31.32 3.62
CA LEU A 194 21.42 -32.30 3.53
C LEU A 194 20.40 -32.21 4.69
N GLN A 195 20.81 -31.73 5.88
CA GLN A 195 19.91 -31.42 7.00
C GLN A 195 20.35 -30.13 7.70
N ALA A 196 19.62 -29.04 7.47
CA ALA A 196 19.88 -27.74 8.10
C ALA A 196 18.57 -27.06 8.55
N LEU A 197 18.59 -26.44 9.73
CA LEU A 197 17.44 -25.84 10.41
C LEU A 197 17.78 -24.49 11.05
N ARG A 198 16.79 -23.60 11.16
CA ARG A 198 16.85 -22.40 12.01
C ARG A 198 16.02 -22.62 13.28
N ILE A 199 16.66 -23.17 14.31
CA ILE A 199 16.05 -23.49 15.61
C ILE A 199 16.56 -22.62 16.76
N ASP A 200 17.75 -22.04 16.61
CA ASP A 200 18.30 -21.07 17.55
C ASP A 200 17.82 -19.66 17.20
N ARG A 201 17.38 -18.89 18.21
CA ARG A 201 16.90 -17.51 18.00
C ARG A 201 16.85 -16.70 19.29
N PHE A 202 16.84 -15.39 19.11
CA PHE A 202 16.39 -14.38 20.05
C PHE A 202 15.00 -13.92 19.69
N LEU A 203 14.13 -13.85 20.70
CA LEU A 203 12.80 -13.26 20.65
C LEU A 203 12.78 -12.09 21.63
N ILE A 204 12.37 -10.91 21.18
CA ILE A 204 12.38 -9.69 22.00
C ILE A 204 10.98 -9.14 22.20
N SER A 205 10.69 -8.57 23.37
CA SER A 205 9.44 -7.87 23.62
C SER A 205 9.40 -6.51 22.91
N SER A 206 8.21 -5.92 22.78
CA SER A 206 8.08 -4.56 22.23
C SER A 206 8.81 -3.52 23.04
N GLU A 207 8.74 -3.63 24.35
CA GLU A 207 9.32 -2.67 25.28
C GLU A 207 10.85 -2.65 25.12
N TRP A 208 11.47 -3.81 24.88
CA TRP A 208 12.89 -3.91 24.54
C TRP A 208 13.21 -3.26 23.19
N ASN A 209 12.41 -3.53 22.16
CA ASN A 209 12.61 -2.94 20.83
C ASN A 209 12.48 -1.41 20.82
N ASP A 210 11.63 -0.84 21.68
CA ASP A 210 11.41 0.60 21.77
C ASP A 210 12.57 1.32 22.50
N SER A 211 13.29 0.60 23.37
CA SER A 211 14.41 1.14 24.16
C SER A 211 15.70 1.35 23.36
N PHE A 212 15.85 0.69 22.21
CA PHE A 212 17.05 0.81 21.37
C PHE A 212 16.71 1.27 19.94
N LYS A 213 17.38 2.33 19.47
CA LYS A 213 17.20 2.85 18.09
C LYS A 213 17.57 1.83 17.01
N THR A 214 18.47 0.90 17.33
CA THR A 214 18.96 -0.13 16.42
C THR A 214 19.20 -1.43 17.22
N ILE A 215 18.71 -2.56 16.68
CA ILE A 215 18.89 -3.92 17.22
C ILE A 215 19.10 -4.87 16.06
N LYS A 216 20.05 -5.80 16.16
CA LYS A 216 20.24 -6.86 15.17
C LYS A 216 20.66 -8.19 15.83
N GLN A 217 20.22 -9.29 15.23
CA GLN A 217 20.63 -10.64 15.57
C GLN A 217 21.58 -11.16 14.48
N VAL A 218 22.75 -11.64 14.88
CA VAL A 218 23.82 -12.08 13.98
C VAL A 218 24.24 -13.51 14.34
N ALA A 219 24.29 -14.40 13.36
CA ALA A 219 24.89 -15.71 13.47
C ALA A 219 26.40 -15.61 13.33
N LEU A 220 27.13 -16.10 14.32
CA LEU A 220 28.59 -16.14 14.36
C LEU A 220 29.11 -17.43 13.71
N PRO A 221 30.42 -17.50 13.38
CA PRO A 221 31.02 -18.70 12.80
C PRO A 221 30.84 -19.94 13.68
N ARG A 222 30.57 -21.06 13.03
CA ARG A 222 30.46 -22.38 13.66
C ARG A 222 31.87 -22.96 13.83
N VAL A 223 32.30 -23.20 15.07
CA VAL A 223 33.67 -23.68 15.36
C VAL A 223 33.68 -25.09 15.96
N ILE A 224 32.93 -25.33 17.03
CA ILE A 224 33.03 -26.54 17.88
C ILE A 224 31.68 -27.23 18.18
N SER A 225 30.60 -26.69 17.64
CA SER A 225 29.21 -27.18 17.80
C SER A 225 28.59 -27.32 16.41
N ASP A 226 27.60 -28.18 16.24
CA ASP A 226 26.73 -28.21 15.05
C ASP A 226 25.79 -27.00 15.00
N HIS A 227 25.62 -26.28 16.13
CA HIS A 227 24.95 -24.99 16.23
C HIS A 227 25.91 -23.79 16.05
N LYS A 228 25.40 -22.75 15.39
CA LYS A 228 26.03 -21.43 15.30
C LYS A 228 25.73 -20.62 16.57
N PRO A 229 26.74 -19.98 17.19
CA PRO A 229 26.48 -18.98 18.23
C PRO A 229 25.69 -17.80 17.65
N LEU A 230 24.74 -17.27 18.41
CA LEU A 230 23.96 -16.10 18.04
C LEU A 230 24.32 -14.91 18.93
N MET A 231 24.54 -13.75 18.32
CA MET A 231 24.77 -12.48 19.00
C MET A 231 23.59 -11.53 18.75
N LEU A 232 23.00 -11.02 19.83
CA LEU A 232 22.09 -9.89 19.80
C LEU A 232 22.87 -8.63 20.14
N GLU A 233 22.98 -7.69 19.19
CA GLU A 233 23.60 -6.38 19.42
C GLU A 233 22.51 -5.31 19.52
N CYS A 234 22.52 -4.50 20.59
CA CYS A 234 21.60 -3.40 20.92
C CYS A 234 22.36 -2.07 21.13
N GLY A 235 21.90 -0.94 20.56
CA GLY A 235 22.53 0.39 20.76
C GLY A 235 22.63 1.33 19.54
N GLU A 236 23.34 2.45 19.69
CA GLU A 236 23.66 3.39 18.59
C GLU A 236 25.04 3.10 18.01
N TRP A 237 25.13 2.79 16.71
CA TRP A 237 26.39 2.42 16.04
C TRP A 237 26.95 3.44 15.04
N ASP A 238 26.41 4.66 14.96
CA ASP A 238 27.05 5.77 14.22
C ASP A 238 26.47 7.13 14.64
N SER A 239 27.34 8.08 14.99
CA SER A 239 27.06 9.51 15.10
C SER A 239 27.45 10.25 13.82
N SER A 240 27.16 9.68 12.65
CA SER A 240 27.34 10.43 11.40
C SER A 240 26.29 11.53 11.33
N SER A 241 26.70 12.77 11.05
CA SER A 241 25.77 13.90 10.94
C SER A 241 24.72 13.62 9.86
N SER A 242 23.46 13.49 10.29
CA SER A 242 22.36 13.40 9.32
C SER A 242 22.15 14.77 8.69
N TYR A 243 21.95 14.81 7.37
CA TYR A 243 21.56 16.05 6.69
C TYR A 243 20.17 16.51 7.16
N PHE A 244 19.95 17.83 7.19
CA PHE A 244 18.68 18.46 7.59
C PHE A 244 17.49 17.92 6.78
N LYS A 245 16.39 17.64 7.46
CA LYS A 245 15.11 17.29 6.86
C LYS A 245 14.01 18.01 7.63
N PHE A 246 13.11 18.62 6.89
CA PHE A 246 11.98 19.32 7.46
C PHE A 246 11.00 18.33 8.10
N GLU A 247 10.72 18.51 9.39
CA GLU A 247 9.72 17.73 10.11
C GLU A 247 8.37 18.42 10.03
N ASN A 248 7.35 17.72 9.52
CA ASN A 248 6.02 18.30 9.31
C ASN A 248 5.31 18.65 10.63
N MET A 249 5.82 18.15 11.75
CA MET A 249 5.36 18.53 13.09
C MET A 249 5.56 20.02 13.38
N TRP A 250 6.57 20.67 12.77
CA TRP A 250 6.83 22.09 12.97
C TRP A 250 5.69 22.98 12.48
N LEU A 251 4.95 22.53 11.46
CA LEU A 251 3.77 23.24 10.94
C LEU A 251 2.58 23.20 11.91
N GLN A 252 2.62 22.35 12.95
CA GLN A 252 1.59 22.29 13.99
C GLN A 252 1.94 23.17 15.21
N ALA A 253 3.16 23.71 15.27
CA ALA A 253 3.58 24.57 16.36
C ALA A 253 2.99 25.97 16.21
N GLU A 254 2.49 26.51 17.32
CA GLU A 254 1.95 27.86 17.39
C GLU A 254 3.03 28.90 17.07
N GLY A 255 2.69 29.91 16.27
CA GLY A 255 3.63 30.98 15.86
C GLY A 255 4.75 30.57 14.89
N PHE A 256 4.80 29.32 14.40
CA PHE A 256 5.86 28.88 13.49
C PHE A 256 5.88 29.67 12.18
N LEU A 257 4.73 29.86 11.52
CA LEU A 257 4.66 30.60 10.25
C LEU A 257 4.97 32.09 10.43
N ASP A 258 4.61 32.68 11.57
CA ASP A 258 4.95 34.07 11.89
C ASP A 258 6.47 34.24 12.08
N SER A 259 7.10 33.29 12.75
CA SER A 259 8.56 33.23 12.89
C SER A 259 9.23 33.12 11.52
N VAL A 260 8.74 32.22 10.66
CA VAL A 260 9.24 32.08 9.28
C VAL A 260 9.08 33.39 8.49
N LYS A 261 7.94 34.09 8.62
CA LYS A 261 7.70 35.37 7.95
C LYS A 261 8.68 36.45 8.41
N ASN A 262 8.91 36.56 9.71
CA ASN A 262 9.86 37.51 10.28
C ASN A 262 11.29 37.23 9.81
N TRP A 263 11.74 35.98 9.91
CA TRP A 263 13.07 35.59 9.44
C TRP A 263 13.24 35.83 7.93
N TRP A 264 12.27 35.39 7.11
CA TRP A 264 12.33 35.54 5.66
C TRP A 264 12.43 37.00 5.20
N SER A 265 11.76 37.90 5.92
CA SER A 265 11.74 39.34 5.64
C SER A 265 13.02 40.03 6.11
N SER A 266 13.70 39.50 7.13
CA SER A 266 14.97 40.03 7.63
C SER A 266 16.19 39.69 6.77
N TYR A 267 16.07 38.72 5.86
CA TYR A 267 17.20 38.28 5.03
C TYR A 267 17.44 39.21 3.85
N GLU A 268 18.56 39.92 3.88
CA GLU A 268 19.09 40.68 2.75
C GLU A 268 20.11 39.83 1.98
N VAL A 269 19.83 39.59 0.70
CA VAL A 269 20.71 38.80 -0.19
C VAL A 269 20.70 39.45 -1.57
N GLU A 270 21.89 39.73 -2.08
CA GLU A 270 22.10 40.21 -3.45
C GLU A 270 22.52 39.06 -4.39
N GLY A 271 22.14 39.15 -5.66
CA GLY A 271 22.50 38.19 -6.70
C GLY A 271 21.36 37.91 -7.67
N SER A 272 21.52 36.86 -8.50
CA SER A 272 20.45 36.43 -9.40
C SER A 272 19.23 35.93 -8.61
N PRO A 273 17.99 36.04 -9.15
CA PRO A 273 16.79 35.68 -8.39
C PRO A 273 16.77 34.26 -7.82
N ASP A 274 17.31 33.30 -8.57
CA ASP A 274 17.49 31.91 -8.13
C ASP A 274 18.55 31.77 -7.03
N PHE A 275 19.63 32.57 -7.06
CA PHE A 275 20.63 32.60 -5.99
C PHE A 275 20.05 33.15 -4.69
N VAL A 276 19.30 34.25 -4.77
CA VAL A 276 18.59 34.86 -3.63
C VAL A 276 17.69 33.84 -2.93
N LEU A 277 16.85 33.15 -3.70
CA LEU A 277 15.95 32.12 -3.17
C LEU A 277 16.71 31.00 -2.44
N VAL A 278 17.78 30.48 -3.05
CA VAL A 278 18.58 29.40 -2.47
C VAL A 278 19.28 29.83 -1.18
N GLN A 279 19.84 31.05 -1.12
CA GLN A 279 20.48 31.55 0.10
C GLN A 279 19.48 31.80 1.21
N LYS A 280 18.32 32.40 0.92
CA LYS A 280 17.25 32.58 1.92
C LYS A 280 16.79 31.25 2.50
N LEU A 281 16.60 30.20 1.67
CA LEU A 281 16.29 28.86 2.16
C LEU A 281 17.42 28.26 3.03
N LYS A 282 18.68 28.55 2.71
CA LYS A 282 19.84 28.11 3.50
C LYS A 282 19.89 28.79 4.86
N TYR A 283 19.60 30.10 4.94
CA TYR A 283 19.51 30.84 6.20
C TYR A 283 18.33 30.35 7.03
N LEU A 284 17.15 30.20 6.41
CA LEU A 284 15.96 29.66 7.05
C LEU A 284 16.20 28.28 7.67
N LYS A 285 16.92 27.41 6.96
CA LYS A 285 17.30 26.09 7.49
C LYS A 285 18.14 26.20 8.77
N LYS A 286 19.04 27.17 8.87
CA LYS A 286 19.85 27.40 10.08
C LYS A 286 18.95 27.84 11.23
N ASP A 287 18.07 28.81 10.99
CA ASP A 287 17.20 29.36 12.03
C ASP A 287 16.17 28.36 12.52
N ILE A 288 15.54 27.60 11.62
CA ILE A 288 14.66 26.47 12.00
C ILE A 288 15.43 25.42 12.82
N SER A 289 16.69 25.15 12.49
CA SER A 289 17.49 24.16 13.23
C SER A 289 17.83 24.65 14.64
N THR A 290 18.09 25.94 14.82
CA THR A 290 18.28 26.57 16.13
C THR A 290 16.98 26.56 16.94
N TRP A 291 15.89 27.05 16.35
CA TRP A 291 14.56 27.06 16.94
C TRP A 291 14.08 25.66 17.36
N ASN A 292 14.33 24.65 16.53
CA ASN A 292 13.96 23.27 16.87
C ASN A 292 14.73 22.75 18.10
N LYS A 293 16.00 23.15 18.30
CA LYS A 293 16.74 22.77 19.51
C LYS A 293 16.17 23.47 20.75
N GLU A 294 15.81 24.74 20.62
CA GLU A 294 15.29 25.56 21.73
C GLU A 294 13.88 25.14 22.15
N VAL A 295 12.98 24.92 21.18
CA VAL A 295 11.56 24.59 21.44
C VAL A 295 11.34 23.10 21.65
N PHE A 296 11.92 22.24 20.80
CA PHE A 296 11.64 20.81 20.80
C PHE A 296 12.74 19.95 21.43
N GLY A 297 13.95 20.47 21.61
CA GLY A 297 15.04 19.75 22.28
C GLY A 297 14.72 19.37 23.73
N LYS A 298 13.77 20.08 24.35
CA LYS A 298 13.28 19.86 25.73
C LYS A 298 11.95 19.11 25.80
N LEU A 299 11.42 18.56 24.69
CA LEU A 299 10.08 17.95 24.65
C LEU A 299 9.90 16.81 25.67
N GLU A 300 10.88 15.91 25.80
CA GLU A 300 10.79 14.79 26.75
C GLU A 300 10.82 15.30 28.21
N GLU A 301 11.61 16.33 28.49
CA GLU A 301 11.66 16.99 29.80
C GLU A 301 10.33 17.71 30.10
N GLN A 302 9.81 18.51 29.16
CA GLN A 302 8.53 19.22 29.28
C GLN A 302 7.36 18.27 29.47
N ARG A 303 7.33 17.16 28.71
CA ARG A 303 6.31 16.12 28.85
C ARG A 303 6.37 15.45 30.21
N SER A 304 7.57 15.08 30.66
CA SER A 304 7.77 14.44 31.98
C SER A 304 7.36 15.39 33.10
N GLN A 305 7.72 16.67 32.99
CA GLN A 305 7.32 17.71 33.94
C GLN A 305 5.80 17.90 33.97
N ALA A 306 5.15 18.06 32.81
CA ALA A 306 3.71 18.24 32.73
C ALA A 306 2.91 17.02 33.25
N LEU A 307 3.44 15.79 33.05
CA LEU A 307 2.88 14.56 33.63
C LEU A 307 3.02 14.53 35.16
N ASN A 308 4.18 14.92 35.68
CA ASN A 308 4.41 15.01 37.13
C ASN A 308 3.51 16.07 37.77
N ASP A 309 3.40 17.26 37.16
CA ASP A 309 2.54 18.34 37.65
C ASP A 309 1.06 17.96 37.63
N LEU A 310 0.61 17.26 36.58
CA LEU A 310 -0.75 16.72 36.51
C LEU A 310 -1.00 15.67 37.60
N THR A 311 -0.05 14.75 37.80
CA THR A 311 -0.14 13.71 38.85
C THR A 311 -0.21 14.33 40.25
N ASN A 312 0.57 15.38 40.50
CA ASN A 312 0.55 16.10 41.78
C ASN A 312 -0.81 16.80 42.02
N LEU A 313 -1.41 17.39 40.98
CA LEU A 313 -2.75 18.00 41.07
C LEU A 313 -3.86 16.96 41.24
N GLU A 314 -3.76 15.81 40.55
CA GLU A 314 -4.70 14.68 40.70
C GLU A 314 -4.63 14.11 42.12
N GLN A 315 -3.44 13.88 42.68
CA GLN A 315 -3.28 13.45 44.08
C GLN A 315 -3.82 14.49 45.07
N SER A 316 -3.62 15.77 44.79
CA SER A 316 -4.18 16.85 45.63
C SER A 316 -5.71 16.89 45.59
N SER A 317 -6.33 16.47 44.48
CA SER A 317 -7.79 16.40 44.31
C SER A 317 -8.45 15.25 45.06
N GLU A 318 -7.70 14.20 45.42
CA GLU A 318 -8.20 13.08 46.22
C GLU A 318 -8.38 13.45 47.70
N GLY A 319 -7.66 14.48 48.18
CA GLY A 319 -7.70 14.94 49.57
C GLY A 319 -8.45 16.25 49.82
N ARG A 320 -8.75 17.05 48.78
CA ARG A 320 -9.48 18.32 48.89
C ARG A 320 -10.11 18.77 47.58
N ILE A 321 -11.07 19.69 47.66
CA ILE A 321 -11.63 20.37 46.49
C ILE A 321 -10.57 21.31 45.91
N LEU A 322 -10.30 21.18 44.60
CA LEU A 322 -9.40 22.06 43.86
C LEU A 322 -10.04 23.45 43.67
N SER A 323 -9.23 24.50 43.76
CA SER A 323 -9.66 25.86 43.43
C SER A 323 -9.95 26.03 41.93
N GLU A 324 -10.65 27.10 41.53
CA GLU A 324 -10.89 27.40 40.10
C GLU A 324 -9.58 27.58 39.32
N ALA A 325 -8.56 28.19 39.93
CA ALA A 325 -7.24 28.36 39.32
C ALA A 325 -6.53 27.01 39.08
N GLU A 326 -6.62 26.09 40.03
CA GLU A 326 -6.04 24.74 39.91
C GLU A 326 -6.79 23.87 38.90
N ASN A 327 -8.12 24.00 38.83
CA ASN A 327 -8.92 23.33 37.79
C ASN A 327 -8.58 23.86 36.39
N ALA A 328 -8.40 25.18 36.24
CA ALA A 328 -7.94 25.78 34.98
C ALA A 328 -6.52 25.29 34.61
N GLN A 329 -5.61 25.19 35.60
CA GLN A 329 -4.27 24.65 35.40
C GLN A 329 -4.30 23.17 34.97
N MET A 330 -5.16 22.35 35.58
CA MET A 330 -5.34 20.94 35.22
C MET A 330 -5.84 20.79 33.77
N ILE A 331 -6.84 21.58 33.36
CA ILE A 331 -7.34 21.59 31.98
C ILE A 331 -6.25 22.05 31.00
N ASN A 332 -5.46 23.06 31.36
CA ASN A 332 -4.34 23.52 30.54
C ASN A 332 -3.25 22.46 30.40
N LEU A 333 -2.88 21.77 31.48
CA LEU A 333 -1.90 20.67 31.44
C LEU A 333 -2.40 19.49 30.61
N GLN A 334 -3.67 19.10 30.75
CA GLN A 334 -4.28 18.05 29.91
C GLN A 334 -4.27 18.45 28.43
N THR A 335 -4.67 19.68 28.12
CA THR A 335 -4.67 20.21 26.75
C THR A 335 -3.25 20.26 26.17
N HIS A 336 -2.27 20.69 26.98
CA HIS A 336 -0.86 20.73 26.60
C HIS A 336 -0.32 19.33 26.31
N LEU A 337 -0.58 18.34 27.19
CA LEU A 337 -0.19 16.94 26.97
C LEU A 337 -0.84 16.35 25.70
N GLU A 338 -2.10 16.70 25.40
CA GLU A 338 -2.75 16.30 24.14
C GLU A 338 -2.10 16.91 22.90
N GLN A 339 -1.70 18.19 22.97
CA GLN A 339 -0.96 18.86 21.90
C GLN A 339 0.42 18.21 21.68
N LEU A 340 1.16 17.93 22.76
CA LEU A 340 2.46 17.24 22.70
C LEU A 340 2.33 15.85 22.05
N ALA A 341 1.34 15.06 22.46
CA ALA A 341 1.07 13.74 21.89
C ALA A 341 0.75 13.81 20.39
N LYS A 342 0.01 14.85 19.94
CA LYS A 342 -0.31 15.07 18.53
C LYS A 342 0.95 15.42 17.71
N ILE A 343 1.85 16.25 18.25
CA ILE A 343 3.12 16.61 17.62
C ILE A 343 4.00 15.36 17.43
N GLU A 344 4.12 14.53 18.47
CA GLU A 344 4.85 13.26 18.40
C GLU A 344 4.25 12.30 17.36
N GLU A 345 2.92 12.18 17.31
CA GLU A 345 2.22 11.34 16.34
C GLU A 345 2.56 11.73 14.90
N VAL A 346 2.56 13.04 14.58
CA VAL A 346 2.91 13.55 13.25
C VAL A 346 4.37 13.20 12.90
N SER A 347 5.31 13.37 13.83
CA SER A 347 6.72 13.03 13.62
C SER A 347 6.91 11.53 13.35
N TRP A 348 6.32 10.66 14.17
CA TRP A 348 6.42 9.20 14.00
C TRP A 348 5.69 8.69 12.76
N ARG A 349 4.57 9.31 12.38
CA ARG A 349 3.87 9.01 11.12
C ARG A 349 4.76 9.36 9.91
N GLN A 350 5.39 10.53 9.91
CA GLN A 350 6.32 10.93 8.84
C GLN A 350 7.53 9.96 8.76
N LYS A 351 8.08 9.55 9.90
CA LYS A 351 9.22 8.61 10.01
C LYS A 351 8.86 7.18 9.60
N SER A 352 7.67 6.70 9.96
CA SER A 352 7.19 5.35 9.64
C SER A 352 6.74 5.17 8.19
N ARG A 353 6.40 6.27 7.49
CA ARG A 353 5.84 6.26 6.13
C ARG A 353 4.49 5.52 6.00
N CYS A 354 3.75 5.36 7.10
CA CYS A 354 2.43 4.76 7.10
C CYS A 354 1.35 5.78 6.69
N LEU A 355 0.95 5.74 5.41
CA LEU A 355 0.01 6.71 4.83
C LEU A 355 -1.47 6.40 5.07
N TRP A 356 -1.81 5.20 5.53
CA TRP A 356 -3.20 4.69 5.57
C TRP A 356 -3.93 4.95 6.90
N LEU A 357 -3.20 5.22 7.99
CA LEU A 357 -3.76 5.70 9.25
C LEU A 357 -4.06 7.20 9.11
N LYS A 358 -5.30 7.59 9.42
CA LYS A 358 -5.72 9.00 9.50
C LYS A 358 -5.38 9.55 10.89
N ASP A 359 -5.13 10.86 10.97
CA ASP A 359 -4.84 11.56 12.22
C ASP A 359 -5.95 11.28 13.26
N GLY A 360 -5.56 10.74 14.42
CA GLY A 360 -6.49 10.42 15.52
C GLY A 360 -6.51 8.95 15.97
N ASP A 361 -5.84 8.03 15.26
CA ASP A 361 -5.56 6.70 15.80
C ASP A 361 -4.28 6.78 16.65
N ARG A 362 -4.43 7.12 17.94
CA ARG A 362 -3.36 7.27 18.94
C ARG A 362 -2.55 5.95 19.12
N ASN A 363 -1.67 5.63 18.18
CA ASN A 363 -0.82 4.42 18.18
C ASN A 363 0.61 4.72 17.73
N THR A 364 1.29 5.59 18.48
CA THR A 364 2.72 5.92 18.32
C THR A 364 3.62 4.68 18.34
N LYS A 365 3.32 3.69 19.21
CA LYS A 365 4.04 2.41 19.29
C LYS A 365 4.05 1.65 17.96
N TYR A 366 2.91 1.58 17.25
CA TYR A 366 2.85 0.97 15.93
C TYR A 366 3.75 1.70 14.92
N PHE A 367 3.70 3.04 14.87
CA PHE A 367 4.52 3.82 13.95
C PHE A 367 6.02 3.68 14.24
N GLN A 368 6.41 3.67 15.52
CA GLN A 368 7.79 3.45 15.95
C GLN A 368 8.30 2.07 15.55
N SER A 369 7.53 1.01 15.81
CA SER A 369 7.85 -0.37 15.40
C SER A 369 8.07 -0.47 13.89
N VAL A 370 7.18 0.13 13.08
CA VAL A 370 7.31 0.14 11.61
C VAL A 370 8.52 0.96 11.15
N ALA A 371 8.77 2.12 11.74
CA ALA A 371 9.93 2.96 11.41
C ALA A 371 11.25 2.23 11.69
N ASN A 372 11.35 1.54 12.82
CA ASN A 372 12.51 0.73 13.19
C ASN A 372 12.68 -0.49 12.26
N ALA A 373 11.59 -1.16 11.89
CA ALA A 373 11.63 -2.24 10.91
C ALA A 373 12.13 -1.76 9.53
N ASN A 374 11.63 -0.61 9.05
CA ASN A 374 12.08 0.00 7.80
C ASN A 374 13.56 0.41 7.86
N ARG A 375 14.03 0.94 9.00
CA ARG A 375 15.44 1.27 9.20
C ARG A 375 16.33 0.01 9.07
N ARG A 376 15.92 -1.10 9.69
CA ARG A 376 16.65 -2.39 9.62
C ARG A 376 16.63 -3.01 8.22
N TYR A 377 15.53 -2.84 7.48
CA TYR A 377 15.42 -3.36 6.11
C TYR A 377 16.29 -2.59 5.13
N ASN A 378 16.40 -1.26 5.31
CA ASN A 378 17.14 -0.38 4.40
C ASN A 378 18.64 -0.26 4.74
N SER A 379 19.13 -0.83 5.84
CA SER A 379 20.56 -0.76 6.19
C SER A 379 21.39 -1.65 5.26
N ILE A 380 22.50 -1.10 4.74
CA ILE A 380 23.48 -1.85 3.95
C ILE A 380 24.64 -2.19 4.89
N ASP A 381 24.67 -3.43 5.35
CA ASP A 381 25.67 -3.91 6.31
C ASP A 381 26.84 -4.65 5.64
N LYS A 382 26.63 -5.19 4.44
CA LYS A 382 27.62 -5.89 3.65
C LYS A 382 27.31 -5.78 2.17
N LEU A 383 28.34 -5.86 1.34
CA LEU A 383 28.23 -5.81 -0.11
C LEU A 383 29.07 -6.92 -0.76
N LYS A 384 28.45 -7.75 -1.61
CA LYS A 384 29.14 -8.75 -2.44
C LYS A 384 29.50 -8.13 -3.78
N ILE A 385 30.77 -8.22 -4.15
CA ILE A 385 31.33 -7.79 -5.44
C ILE A 385 32.07 -8.99 -6.02
N ALA A 386 31.62 -9.47 -7.17
CA ALA A 386 32.08 -10.74 -7.74
C ALA A 386 32.00 -11.88 -6.69
N GLU A 387 33.14 -12.44 -6.29
CA GLU A 387 33.25 -13.49 -5.27
C GLU A 387 33.57 -12.97 -3.85
N HIS A 388 33.88 -11.69 -3.68
CA HIS A 388 34.32 -11.11 -2.40
C HIS A 388 33.16 -10.40 -1.68
N VAL A 389 33.12 -10.50 -0.34
CA VAL A 389 32.13 -9.81 0.50
C VAL A 389 32.85 -8.76 1.34
N ILE A 390 32.48 -7.50 1.11
CA ILE A 390 32.96 -6.35 1.88
C ILE A 390 32.00 -6.10 3.05
N GLU A 391 32.56 -5.97 4.25
CA GLU A 391 31.82 -5.61 5.47
C GLU A 391 32.30 -4.27 6.06
N ASP A 392 33.44 -3.73 5.61
CA ASP A 392 33.91 -2.41 6.03
C ASP A 392 33.02 -1.30 5.48
N LYS A 393 32.58 -0.39 6.36
CA LYS A 393 31.63 0.66 6.00
C LYS A 393 32.22 1.72 5.06
N ARG A 394 33.53 1.98 5.12
CA ARG A 394 34.19 2.94 4.23
C ARG A 394 34.35 2.34 2.85
N GLU A 395 34.85 1.10 2.77
CA GLU A 395 34.96 0.35 1.52
C GLU A 395 33.60 0.19 0.83
N ILE A 396 32.54 -0.13 1.58
CA ILE A 396 31.16 -0.19 1.03
C ILE A 396 30.76 1.16 0.41
N LYS A 397 31.06 2.28 1.06
CA LYS A 397 30.72 3.62 0.54
C LYS A 397 31.51 3.97 -0.72
N GLU A 398 32.79 3.65 -0.75
CA GLU A 398 33.68 3.91 -1.88
C GLU A 398 33.30 3.06 -3.10
N GLU A 399 33.02 1.77 -2.89
CA GLU A 399 32.58 0.88 -3.97
C GLU A 399 31.24 1.34 -4.56
N ILE A 400 30.26 1.65 -3.71
CA ILE A 400 28.96 2.17 -4.16
C ILE A 400 29.18 3.44 -5.00
N LEU A 401 30.07 4.34 -4.57
CA LEU A 401 30.38 5.56 -5.32
C LEU A 401 31.00 5.25 -6.69
N SER A 402 32.03 4.41 -6.73
CA SER A 402 32.72 4.00 -7.95
C SER A 402 31.77 3.37 -8.96
N TYR A 403 30.92 2.43 -8.51
CA TYR A 403 29.95 1.75 -9.37
C TYR A 403 28.96 2.73 -10.04
N TYR A 404 28.40 3.67 -9.28
CA TYR A 404 27.43 4.62 -9.84
C TYR A 404 28.11 5.69 -10.71
N GLN A 405 29.34 6.09 -10.39
CA GLN A 405 30.14 6.92 -11.29
C GLN A 405 30.32 6.23 -12.65
N HIS A 406 30.78 4.98 -12.66
CA HIS A 406 30.94 4.21 -13.88
C HIS A 406 29.62 3.99 -14.63
N LEU A 407 28.51 3.73 -13.92
CA LEU A 407 27.19 3.56 -14.54
C LEU A 407 26.75 4.80 -15.34
N TYR A 408 26.97 6.00 -14.82
CA TYR A 408 26.53 7.25 -15.44
C TYR A 408 27.57 7.89 -16.38
N THR A 409 28.76 7.30 -16.52
CA THR A 409 29.75 7.68 -17.54
C THR A 409 29.31 7.20 -18.92
N GLU A 410 29.42 8.05 -19.94
CA GLU A 410 29.22 7.66 -21.33
C GLU A 410 30.56 7.17 -21.88
N ASN A 411 30.63 5.89 -22.21
CA ASN A 411 31.86 5.28 -22.73
C ASN A 411 31.95 5.39 -24.26
N GLU A 412 30.84 5.67 -24.94
CA GLU A 412 30.78 5.79 -26.39
C GLU A 412 30.98 7.26 -26.83
N PRO A 413 32.12 7.61 -27.44
CA PRO A 413 32.39 9.00 -27.84
C PRO A 413 31.51 9.47 -29.01
N TRP A 414 30.95 8.53 -29.78
CA TRP A 414 30.12 8.80 -30.94
C TRP A 414 28.99 7.78 -31.07
N ARG A 415 27.82 8.22 -31.54
CA ARG A 415 26.65 7.38 -31.85
C ARG A 415 26.04 7.78 -33.20
N PRO A 416 25.47 6.84 -33.98
CA PRO A 416 24.83 7.19 -35.24
C PRO A 416 23.60 8.09 -35.04
N LEU A 417 23.42 9.07 -35.93
CA LEU A 417 22.24 9.92 -35.95
C LEU A 417 21.07 9.16 -36.59
N ALA A 418 20.01 8.91 -35.82
CA ALA A 418 18.80 8.29 -36.33
C ALA A 418 17.79 9.34 -36.80
N ARG A 419 17.28 9.19 -38.03
CA ARG A 419 16.13 9.94 -38.55
C ARG A 419 14.95 8.97 -38.69
N PHE A 420 13.87 9.26 -37.98
CA PHE A 420 12.67 8.43 -38.03
C PHE A 420 11.64 9.08 -38.93
N GLU A 421 11.20 8.36 -39.96
CA GLU A 421 10.12 8.78 -40.84
C GLU A 421 8.78 8.78 -40.06
N ASN A 422 7.90 9.74 -40.37
CA ASN A 422 6.54 9.79 -39.83
C ASN A 422 6.44 9.78 -38.29
N LEU A 423 7.40 10.40 -37.60
CA LEU A 423 7.22 10.76 -36.20
C LEU A 423 6.09 11.79 -36.10
N ALA A 424 5.17 11.56 -35.16
CA ALA A 424 4.16 12.55 -34.84
C ALA A 424 4.82 13.83 -34.33
N ARG A 425 4.31 14.98 -34.78
CA ARG A 425 4.85 16.29 -34.43
C ARG A 425 3.81 17.13 -33.72
N ILE A 426 4.28 17.95 -32.78
CA ILE A 426 3.43 19.02 -32.23
C ILE A 426 3.23 20.11 -33.28
N SER A 427 2.09 20.81 -33.21
CA SER A 427 1.86 22.00 -34.02
C SER A 427 2.67 23.19 -33.49
N GLU A 428 2.82 24.22 -34.30
CA GLU A 428 3.48 25.46 -33.87
C GLU A 428 2.73 26.13 -32.69
N ALA A 429 1.40 26.11 -32.71
CA ALA A 429 0.57 26.60 -31.61
C ALA A 429 0.80 25.79 -30.31
N GLU A 430 0.92 24.46 -30.40
CA GLU A 430 1.25 23.60 -29.26
C GLU A 430 2.66 23.91 -28.72
N SER A 431 3.64 24.10 -29.61
CA SER A 431 5.01 24.47 -29.24
C SER A 431 5.05 25.81 -28.49
N THR A 432 4.40 26.84 -29.04
CA THR A 432 4.31 28.17 -28.43
C THR A 432 3.61 28.11 -27.06
N TRP A 433 2.55 27.30 -26.93
CA TRP A 433 1.86 27.10 -25.66
C TRP A 433 2.77 26.45 -24.60
N LEU A 434 3.59 25.46 -24.97
CA LEU A 434 4.53 24.81 -24.06
C LEU A 434 5.61 25.78 -23.55
N GLU A 435 6.01 26.76 -24.36
CA GLU A 435 7.10 27.70 -24.11
C GLU A 435 6.68 29.05 -23.52
N ARG A 436 5.37 29.27 -23.28
CA ARG A 436 4.83 30.48 -22.65
C ARG A 436 5.41 30.74 -21.25
N GLU A 437 5.29 31.95 -20.72
CA GLU A 437 5.76 32.26 -19.37
C GLU A 437 5.04 31.42 -18.28
N PHE A 438 5.65 31.27 -17.11
CA PHE A 438 5.05 30.54 -15.98
C PHE A 438 4.14 31.48 -15.18
N GLU A 439 2.85 31.15 -15.09
CA GLU A 439 1.85 31.91 -14.34
C GLU A 439 1.88 31.54 -12.84
N GLU A 440 1.51 32.48 -11.96
CA GLU A 440 1.49 32.25 -10.51
C GLU A 440 0.54 31.10 -10.14
N GLU A 441 -0.65 31.10 -10.72
CA GLU A 441 -1.68 30.07 -10.53
C GLU A 441 -1.17 28.69 -10.98
N GLU A 442 -0.44 28.64 -12.09
CA GLU A 442 0.18 27.42 -12.61
C GLU A 442 1.19 26.86 -11.59
N ILE A 443 2.08 27.71 -11.07
CA ILE A 443 3.10 27.35 -10.08
C ILE A 443 2.44 26.85 -8.79
N PHE A 444 1.45 27.58 -8.28
CA PHE A 444 0.78 27.21 -7.03
C PHE A 444 -0.03 25.91 -7.17
N SER A 445 -0.68 25.70 -8.33
CA SER A 445 -1.37 24.44 -8.62
C SER A 445 -0.41 23.23 -8.57
N VAL A 446 0.82 23.41 -9.06
CA VAL A 446 1.88 22.39 -9.01
C VAL A 446 2.26 22.06 -7.57
N ILE A 447 2.48 23.09 -6.74
CA ILE A 447 2.84 22.93 -5.32
C ILE A 447 1.71 22.19 -4.57
N LYS A 448 0.45 22.58 -4.77
CA LYS A 448 -0.72 21.93 -4.17
C LYS A 448 -0.89 20.47 -4.63
N SER A 449 -0.57 20.18 -5.89
CA SER A 449 -0.69 18.81 -6.44
C SER A 449 0.38 17.85 -5.89
N CYS A 450 1.46 18.37 -5.32
CA CYS A 450 2.54 17.55 -4.79
C CYS A 450 2.15 16.94 -3.42
N ALA A 451 2.50 15.68 -3.21
CA ALA A 451 2.26 15.04 -1.91
C ALA A 451 3.12 15.69 -0.81
N PRO A 452 2.52 16.17 0.30
CA PRO A 452 3.18 17.00 1.31
C PRO A 452 4.29 16.25 2.05
N ASP A 453 4.05 14.98 2.39
CA ASP A 453 4.92 14.21 3.30
C ASP A 453 6.05 13.46 2.58
N LYS A 454 6.28 13.64 1.28
CA LYS A 454 7.34 12.90 0.56
C LYS A 454 8.73 13.34 1.01
N ALA A 455 9.70 12.41 0.91
CA ALA A 455 11.08 12.67 1.30
C ALA A 455 11.66 13.87 0.52
N PRO A 456 12.35 14.81 1.19
CA PRO A 456 13.00 15.94 0.54
C PRO A 456 14.31 15.53 -0.14
N GLY A 457 14.77 16.36 -1.07
CA GLY A 457 16.09 16.27 -1.68
C GLY A 457 17.20 16.89 -0.82
N PRO A 458 18.32 17.31 -1.44
CA PRO A 458 19.47 17.91 -0.74
C PRO A 458 19.19 19.21 0.01
N ASP A 459 18.18 19.97 -0.39
CA ASP A 459 17.74 21.19 0.28
C ASP A 459 17.04 20.91 1.62
N GLY A 460 16.43 19.73 1.77
CA GLY A 460 15.85 19.23 3.02
C GLY A 460 14.43 19.70 3.32
N PHE A 461 13.85 20.61 2.54
CA PHE A 461 12.46 21.07 2.71
C PHE A 461 11.45 20.13 2.06
N THR A 462 10.36 19.79 2.77
CA THR A 462 9.25 19.00 2.22
C THR A 462 8.29 19.87 1.41
N MET A 463 7.46 19.27 0.54
CA MET A 463 6.42 20.02 -0.18
C MET A 463 5.36 20.62 0.76
N ALA A 464 5.17 20.03 1.95
CA ALA A 464 4.31 20.58 2.98
C ALA A 464 4.70 22.01 3.37
N PHE A 465 6.01 22.27 3.52
CA PHE A 465 6.50 23.62 3.82
C PHE A 465 6.08 24.62 2.74
N PHE A 466 6.34 24.33 1.46
CA PHE A 466 5.97 25.22 0.35
C PHE A 466 4.45 25.44 0.22
N GLN A 467 3.64 24.45 0.59
CA GLN A 467 2.17 24.58 0.59
C GLN A 467 1.67 25.55 1.67
N HIS A 468 2.26 25.52 2.86
CA HIS A 468 1.81 26.36 4.00
C HIS A 468 2.45 27.74 4.00
N ALA A 469 3.72 27.85 3.60
CA ALA A 469 4.47 29.10 3.58
C ALA A 469 4.37 29.85 2.23
N TRP A 470 3.49 29.42 1.32
CA TRP A 470 3.40 29.98 -0.04
C TRP A 470 3.30 31.51 -0.04
N GLU A 471 2.39 32.09 0.75
CA GLU A 471 2.20 33.54 0.82
C GLU A 471 3.45 34.31 1.28
N ILE A 472 4.36 33.64 2.01
CA ILE A 472 5.61 34.23 2.51
C ILE A 472 6.70 34.18 1.44
N ILE A 473 6.80 33.07 0.70
CA ILE A 473 7.96 32.78 -0.17
C ILE A 473 7.67 32.91 -1.68
N LYS A 474 6.40 33.14 -2.08
CA LYS A 474 5.97 33.09 -3.49
C LYS A 474 6.75 34.04 -4.39
N TYR A 475 7.09 35.23 -3.89
CA TYR A 475 7.73 36.27 -4.68
C TYR A 475 9.12 35.83 -5.19
N GLU A 476 9.96 35.30 -4.31
CA GLU A 476 11.28 34.76 -4.69
C GLU A 476 11.16 33.54 -5.62
N ILE A 477 10.18 32.66 -5.41
CA ILE A 477 9.95 31.49 -6.27
C ILE A 477 9.57 31.92 -7.69
N ILE A 478 8.61 32.84 -7.83
CA ILE A 478 8.14 33.33 -9.13
C ILE A 478 9.29 34.02 -9.87
N LYS A 479 10.05 34.89 -9.19
CA LYS A 479 11.22 35.54 -9.79
C LYS A 479 12.27 34.53 -10.26
N ALA A 480 12.58 33.51 -9.46
CA ALA A 480 13.53 32.46 -9.84
C ALA A 480 13.05 31.66 -11.06
N LEU A 481 11.76 31.35 -11.16
CA LEU A 481 11.19 30.62 -12.29
C LEU A 481 11.11 31.48 -13.57
N ARG A 482 10.80 32.78 -13.46
CA ARG A 482 10.89 33.72 -14.60
C ARG A 482 12.33 33.86 -15.10
N HIS A 483 13.29 33.97 -14.17
CA HIS A 483 14.70 34.01 -14.53
C HIS A 483 15.14 32.73 -15.28
N TYR A 484 14.70 31.55 -14.81
CA TYR A 484 14.93 30.28 -15.51
C TYR A 484 14.27 30.23 -16.89
N HIS A 485 13.04 30.73 -17.03
CA HIS A 485 12.34 30.79 -18.31
C HIS A 485 13.15 31.60 -19.35
N GLN A 486 13.62 32.78 -18.96
CA GLN A 486 14.34 33.71 -19.83
C GLN A 486 15.76 33.24 -20.17
N HIS A 487 16.52 32.76 -19.17
CA HIS A 487 17.96 32.49 -19.31
C HIS A 487 18.32 31.01 -19.37
N CYS A 488 17.37 30.10 -19.13
CA CYS A 488 17.60 28.66 -19.03
C CYS A 488 18.72 28.30 -18.02
N HIS A 489 18.78 29.04 -16.91
CA HIS A 489 19.83 28.90 -15.91
C HIS A 489 19.25 28.86 -14.49
N MET A 490 19.83 28.00 -13.63
CA MET A 490 19.66 28.03 -12.19
C MET A 490 20.98 27.71 -11.49
N VAL A 491 21.17 28.18 -10.25
CA VAL A 491 22.33 27.84 -9.41
C VAL A 491 22.51 26.33 -9.30
N LYS A 492 23.77 25.88 -9.40
CA LYS A 492 24.16 24.45 -9.40
C LYS A 492 23.56 23.63 -8.25
N SER A 493 23.36 24.22 -7.08
CA SER A 493 22.77 23.56 -5.91
C SER A 493 21.30 23.18 -6.10
N VAL A 494 20.56 23.88 -6.96
CA VAL A 494 19.15 23.58 -7.25
C VAL A 494 19.02 22.22 -7.93
N ASN A 495 19.94 21.89 -8.85
CA ASN A 495 19.90 20.61 -9.57
C ASN A 495 20.69 19.47 -8.88
N ALA A 496 21.15 19.69 -7.64
CA ALA A 496 21.73 18.64 -6.82
C ALA A 496 20.69 17.58 -6.46
N THR A 497 21.06 16.31 -6.56
CA THR A 497 20.14 15.18 -6.41
C THR A 497 20.78 14.10 -5.54
N PHE A 498 20.03 13.58 -4.57
CA PHE A 498 20.45 12.39 -3.85
C PHE A 498 20.09 11.12 -4.61
N ILE A 499 20.88 10.06 -4.48
CA ILE A 499 20.52 8.69 -4.89
C ILE A 499 20.35 7.86 -3.63
N SER A 500 19.11 7.52 -3.29
CA SER A 500 18.79 6.63 -2.17
C SER A 500 18.60 5.20 -2.67
N LEU A 501 19.27 4.25 -2.03
CA LEU A 501 19.22 2.83 -2.38
C LEU A 501 18.10 2.13 -1.62
N ILE A 502 17.12 1.56 -2.34
CA ILE A 502 16.02 0.79 -1.73
C ILE A 502 16.17 -0.70 -2.08
N PRO A 503 16.25 -1.61 -1.09
CA PRO A 503 16.37 -3.04 -1.36
C PRO A 503 15.14 -3.61 -2.08
N LYS A 504 15.35 -4.28 -3.22
CA LYS A 504 14.30 -4.99 -3.99
C LYS A 504 13.86 -6.27 -3.28
N LYS A 505 14.75 -6.91 -2.51
CA LYS A 505 14.50 -8.18 -1.81
C LYS A 505 15.08 -8.15 -0.39
N LYS A 506 14.57 -9.03 0.48
CA LYS A 506 15.13 -9.26 1.82
C LYS A 506 16.53 -9.83 1.69
N GLY A 507 17.47 -9.33 2.50
CA GLY A 507 18.86 -9.80 2.48
C GLY A 507 19.61 -9.44 1.19
N ALA A 508 19.28 -8.29 0.58
CA ALA A 508 20.06 -7.74 -0.53
C ALA A 508 21.54 -7.62 -0.14
N ILE A 509 22.41 -8.18 -0.98
CA ILE A 509 23.87 -8.16 -0.76
C ILE A 509 24.63 -7.62 -1.98
N GLU A 510 24.02 -7.52 -3.15
CA GLU A 510 24.68 -7.00 -4.36
C GLU A 510 24.02 -5.68 -4.80
N LEU A 511 24.76 -4.79 -5.48
CA LEU A 511 24.22 -3.49 -5.93
C LEU A 511 23.01 -3.62 -6.86
N ARG A 512 22.94 -4.69 -7.67
CA ARG A 512 21.77 -4.97 -8.53
C ARG A 512 20.48 -5.27 -7.76
N ASP A 513 20.61 -5.69 -6.50
CA ASP A 513 19.48 -5.94 -5.59
C ASP A 513 18.88 -4.65 -5.03
N TYR A 514 19.51 -3.50 -5.27
CA TYR A 514 19.00 -2.19 -4.86
C TYR A 514 18.39 -1.46 -6.05
N ARG A 515 17.33 -0.71 -5.78
CA ARG A 515 16.73 0.24 -6.71
C ARG A 515 17.22 1.65 -6.36
N PRO A 516 17.88 2.38 -7.27
CA PRO A 516 18.19 3.77 -7.04
C PRO A 516 16.91 4.61 -7.14
N ILE A 517 16.67 5.47 -6.16
CA ILE A 517 15.65 6.52 -6.27
C ILE A 517 16.34 7.86 -6.11
N SER A 518 15.91 8.83 -6.91
CA SER A 518 16.50 10.17 -6.96
C SER A 518 15.61 11.23 -6.26
N PRO A 519 15.69 11.42 -4.93
CA PRO A 519 15.12 12.60 -4.28
C PRO A 519 15.78 13.88 -4.81
N ILE A 520 15.08 14.57 -5.69
CA ILE A 520 15.46 15.88 -6.24
C ILE A 520 15.14 17.00 -5.26
N SER A 521 15.84 18.15 -5.38
CA SER A 521 15.53 19.35 -4.59
C SER A 521 14.08 19.80 -4.81
N SER A 522 13.50 20.44 -3.81
CA SER A 522 12.12 20.91 -3.86
C SER A 522 11.91 22.01 -4.89
N ILE A 523 12.87 22.93 -5.05
CA ILE A 523 12.81 23.98 -6.10
C ILE A 523 12.83 23.35 -7.49
N TYR A 524 13.79 22.46 -7.76
CA TYR A 524 13.85 21.79 -9.06
C TYR A 524 12.62 20.89 -9.30
N LYS A 525 12.07 20.28 -8.25
CA LYS A 525 10.84 19.48 -8.33
C LYS A 525 9.65 20.31 -8.80
N ILE A 526 9.52 21.56 -8.35
CA ILE A 526 8.49 22.48 -8.83
C ILE A 526 8.69 22.74 -10.33
N THR A 527 9.91 23.10 -10.75
CA THR A 527 10.27 23.33 -12.16
C THR A 527 9.98 22.11 -13.04
N SER A 528 10.48 20.93 -12.66
CA SER A 528 10.28 19.70 -13.42
C SER A 528 8.80 19.31 -13.48
N LYS A 529 8.04 19.50 -12.40
CA LYS A 529 6.62 19.20 -12.37
C LYS A 529 5.81 20.15 -13.26
N LEU A 530 6.18 21.43 -13.34
CA LEU A 530 5.61 22.39 -14.29
C LEU A 530 5.81 21.91 -15.73
N LEU A 531 7.06 21.62 -16.10
CA LEU A 531 7.39 21.13 -17.44
C LEU A 531 6.70 19.80 -17.74
N ALA A 532 6.63 18.87 -16.78
CA ALA A 532 5.92 17.61 -16.94
C ALA A 532 4.41 17.80 -17.13
N ASN A 533 3.79 18.76 -16.45
CA ASN A 533 2.36 19.05 -16.62
C ASN A 533 2.06 19.64 -18.00
N ARG A 534 2.95 20.51 -18.51
CA ARG A 534 2.88 21.01 -19.88
C ARG A 534 3.06 19.89 -20.91
N LEU A 535 4.09 19.04 -20.77
CA LEU A 535 4.33 17.93 -21.70
C LEU A 535 3.17 16.92 -21.78
N LYS A 536 2.44 16.70 -20.67
CA LYS A 536 1.27 15.81 -20.64
C LYS A 536 0.14 16.23 -21.58
N THR A 537 0.04 17.50 -21.95
CA THR A 537 -1.05 17.97 -22.82
C THR A 537 -0.87 17.48 -24.26
N VAL A 538 0.38 17.31 -24.70
CA VAL A 538 0.72 16.88 -26.06
C VAL A 538 1.15 15.42 -26.18
N ILE A 539 1.57 14.79 -25.07
CA ILE A 539 2.19 13.45 -25.10
C ILE A 539 1.33 12.38 -25.79
N GLY A 540 0.00 12.42 -25.62
CA GLY A 540 -0.91 11.42 -26.18
C GLY A 540 -0.95 11.40 -27.71
N LYS A 541 -0.61 12.52 -28.35
CA LYS A 541 -0.49 12.67 -29.81
C LYS A 541 0.86 12.16 -30.32
N LEU A 542 1.91 12.25 -29.50
CA LEU A 542 3.30 11.97 -29.90
C LEU A 542 3.64 10.48 -29.87
N VAL A 543 3.04 9.71 -28.97
CA VAL A 543 3.37 8.29 -28.78
C VAL A 543 2.32 7.35 -29.37
N SER A 544 2.80 6.32 -30.06
CA SER A 544 2.02 5.27 -30.71
C SER A 544 1.02 4.57 -29.77
N GLY A 545 -0.06 4.00 -30.31
CA GLY A 545 -1.08 3.25 -29.55
C GLY A 545 -0.53 2.05 -28.77
N SER A 546 0.62 1.52 -29.17
CA SER A 546 1.35 0.45 -28.49
C SER A 546 1.98 0.86 -27.15
N GLN A 547 2.19 2.16 -26.90
CA GLN A 547 2.74 2.67 -25.64
C GLN A 547 1.64 2.89 -24.59
N ASN A 548 1.58 2.05 -23.56
CA ASN A 548 0.51 2.09 -22.56
C ASN A 548 0.92 2.76 -21.24
N ALA A 549 2.21 3.08 -21.04
CA ALA A 549 2.69 3.71 -19.81
C ALA A 549 2.66 5.25 -19.88
N PHE A 550 2.35 5.87 -18.74
CA PHE A 550 2.42 7.32 -18.50
C PHE A 550 1.59 8.24 -19.42
N VAL A 551 0.78 7.70 -20.33
CA VAL A 551 -0.15 8.47 -21.16
C VAL A 551 -1.51 8.59 -20.48
N ARG A 552 -2.06 9.81 -20.41
CA ARG A 552 -3.40 10.05 -19.83
C ARG A 552 -4.46 9.27 -20.61
N GLY A 553 -5.32 8.54 -19.90
CA GLY A 553 -6.40 7.75 -20.49
C GLY A 553 -6.03 6.28 -20.75
N ARG A 554 -4.75 5.97 -20.97
CA ARG A 554 -4.28 4.58 -21.14
C ARG A 554 -4.07 3.91 -19.78
N GLN A 555 -4.54 2.67 -19.63
CA GLN A 555 -4.46 1.91 -18.39
C GLN A 555 -3.48 0.73 -18.56
N ILE A 556 -2.76 0.39 -17.49
CA ILE A 556 -1.84 -0.78 -17.48
C ILE A 556 -2.53 -2.09 -17.89
N SER A 557 -3.83 -2.20 -17.62
CA SER A 557 -4.64 -3.37 -17.98
C SER A 557 -4.96 -3.46 -19.48
N ASP A 558 -4.78 -2.37 -20.24
CA ASP A 558 -5.04 -2.34 -21.69
C ASP A 558 -4.01 -3.22 -22.42
N ALA A 559 -2.73 -3.07 -22.08
CA ALA A 559 -1.66 -3.92 -22.60
C ALA A 559 -1.86 -5.40 -22.24
N ALA A 560 -2.29 -5.69 -21.00
CA ALA A 560 -2.55 -7.06 -20.57
C ALA A 560 -3.78 -7.68 -21.29
N LEU A 561 -4.82 -6.88 -21.57
CA LEU A 561 -5.96 -7.31 -22.37
C LEU A 561 -5.53 -7.60 -23.81
N ILE A 562 -4.82 -6.67 -24.46
CA ILE A 562 -4.34 -6.86 -25.85
C ILE A 562 -3.49 -8.12 -25.95
N ALA A 563 -2.51 -8.30 -25.05
CA ALA A 563 -1.60 -9.44 -25.09
C ALA A 563 -2.34 -10.78 -24.95
N ASN A 564 -3.30 -10.90 -24.02
CA ASN A 564 -4.09 -12.13 -23.86
C ASN A 564 -5.06 -12.36 -25.03
N GLU A 565 -5.68 -11.32 -25.58
CA GLU A 565 -6.58 -11.47 -26.73
C GLU A 565 -5.84 -11.86 -28.02
N ALA A 566 -4.67 -11.27 -28.25
CA ALA A 566 -3.78 -11.58 -29.37
C ALA A 566 -3.24 -13.02 -29.27
N LEU A 567 -2.79 -13.42 -28.08
CA LEU A 567 -2.33 -14.78 -27.82
C LEU A 567 -3.46 -15.80 -28.01
N ASP A 568 -4.65 -15.55 -27.46
CA ASP A 568 -5.80 -16.45 -27.63
C ASP A 568 -6.23 -16.58 -29.09
N TRP A 569 -6.12 -15.51 -29.88
CA TRP A 569 -6.39 -15.56 -31.32
C TRP A 569 -5.40 -16.48 -32.04
N LYS A 570 -4.09 -16.25 -31.84
CA LYS A 570 -3.02 -17.01 -32.50
C LYS A 570 -3.04 -18.50 -32.09
N ILE A 571 -3.32 -18.80 -30.81
CA ILE A 571 -3.52 -20.18 -30.35
C ILE A 571 -4.68 -20.85 -31.09
N LYS A 572 -5.81 -20.16 -31.22
CA LYS A 572 -7.02 -20.72 -31.86
C LYS A 572 -6.93 -20.81 -33.37
N SER A 573 -6.12 -19.99 -34.04
CA SER A 573 -5.89 -20.11 -35.48
C SER A 573 -4.94 -21.27 -35.82
N GLY A 574 -4.21 -21.81 -34.84
CA GLY A 574 -3.20 -22.85 -35.06
C GLY A 574 -1.93 -22.34 -35.76
N GLU A 575 -1.83 -21.04 -36.03
CA GLU A 575 -0.67 -20.45 -36.69
C GLU A 575 0.51 -20.35 -35.72
N LEU A 576 1.71 -20.63 -36.21
CA LEU A 576 2.93 -20.51 -35.44
C LEU A 576 3.25 -19.05 -35.15
N GLY A 577 3.79 -18.77 -33.96
CA GLY A 577 4.22 -17.43 -33.59
C GLY A 577 5.14 -17.44 -32.39
N LEU A 578 5.81 -16.31 -32.19
CA LEU A 578 6.70 -16.07 -31.07
C LEU A 578 6.24 -14.82 -30.32
N LEU A 579 6.29 -14.92 -29.00
CA LEU A 579 6.18 -13.78 -28.12
C LEU A 579 7.55 -13.56 -27.45
N VAL A 580 8.15 -12.40 -27.67
CA VAL A 580 9.45 -12.06 -27.09
C VAL A 580 9.25 -11.00 -26.02
N LYS A 581 9.66 -11.31 -24.79
CA LYS A 581 9.71 -10.38 -23.67
C LYS A 581 11.14 -9.89 -23.49
N LEU A 582 11.35 -8.59 -23.66
CA LEU A 582 12.68 -7.97 -23.55
C LEU A 582 12.92 -7.40 -22.15
N ASP A 583 14.15 -7.53 -21.66
CA ASP A 583 14.64 -6.87 -20.43
C ASP A 583 15.67 -5.79 -20.79
N ILE A 584 15.35 -4.52 -20.50
CA ILE A 584 16.24 -3.38 -20.79
C ILE A 584 17.15 -3.13 -19.59
N GLU A 585 18.47 -3.08 -19.80
CA GLU A 585 19.41 -2.82 -18.72
C GLU A 585 19.28 -1.40 -18.19
N LYS A 586 18.85 -1.26 -16.93
CA LYS A 586 18.86 0.01 -16.19
C LYS A 586 18.32 1.16 -17.04
N ALA A 587 17.14 0.95 -17.61
CA ALA A 587 16.62 1.73 -18.74
C ALA A 587 16.68 3.26 -18.56
N PHE A 588 16.41 3.78 -17.35
CA PHE A 588 16.52 5.22 -17.08
C PHE A 588 17.99 5.70 -17.04
N ASP A 589 18.91 4.89 -16.53
CA ASP A 589 20.30 5.29 -16.24
C ASP A 589 21.19 5.30 -17.49
N LYS A 590 20.80 4.62 -18.56
CA LYS A 590 21.62 4.46 -19.78
C LYS A 590 21.17 5.28 -20.99
N VAL A 591 20.02 5.97 -20.94
CA VAL A 591 19.53 6.78 -22.08
C VAL A 591 20.58 7.79 -22.54
N SER A 592 20.93 7.76 -23.82
CA SER A 592 21.81 8.77 -24.41
C SER A 592 21.10 10.12 -24.54
N TRP A 593 21.74 11.19 -24.06
CA TRP A 593 21.20 12.54 -24.12
C TRP A 593 21.12 13.08 -25.55
N SER A 594 22.12 12.81 -26.39
CA SER A 594 22.15 13.27 -27.77
C SER A 594 21.00 12.67 -28.58
N TYR A 595 20.75 11.36 -28.40
CA TYR A 595 19.60 10.67 -28.98
C TYR A 595 18.28 11.29 -28.52
N LEU A 596 18.06 11.45 -27.21
CA LEU A 596 16.83 12.02 -26.67
C LEU A 596 16.55 13.42 -27.21
N LEU A 597 17.54 14.30 -27.23
CA LEU A 597 17.40 15.67 -27.76
C LEU A 597 17.12 15.66 -29.27
N THR A 598 17.63 14.66 -30.00
CA THR A 598 17.38 14.48 -31.44
C THR A 598 15.94 14.03 -31.71
N ILE A 599 15.40 13.12 -30.90
CA ILE A 599 13.98 12.74 -30.93
C ILE A 599 13.07 13.94 -30.69
N LEU A 600 13.35 14.74 -29.65
CA LEU A 600 12.56 15.93 -29.34
C LEU A 600 12.56 16.94 -30.51
N ARG A 601 13.70 17.17 -31.16
CA ARG A 601 13.77 18.02 -32.36
C ARG A 601 12.90 17.48 -33.50
N GLN A 602 12.96 16.18 -33.77
CA GLN A 602 12.17 15.57 -34.84
C GLN A 602 10.66 15.65 -34.56
N MET A 603 10.25 15.57 -33.29
CA MET A 603 8.86 15.74 -32.86
C MET A 603 8.37 17.21 -32.87
N GLY A 604 9.21 18.17 -33.26
CA GLY A 604 8.81 19.56 -33.45
C GLY A 604 8.80 20.41 -32.17
N PHE A 605 9.46 19.98 -31.09
CA PHE A 605 9.63 20.82 -29.92
C PHE A 605 10.52 22.04 -30.25
N GLY A 606 10.13 23.22 -29.77
CA GLY A 606 10.90 24.45 -29.94
C GLY A 606 12.27 24.42 -29.24
N GLU A 607 13.16 25.31 -29.69
CA GLU A 607 14.54 25.34 -29.22
C GLU A 607 14.65 25.73 -27.74
N ARG A 608 13.74 26.56 -27.22
CA ARG A 608 13.72 26.92 -25.79
C ARG A 608 13.37 25.69 -24.94
N TRP A 609 12.37 24.91 -25.35
CA TRP A 609 12.01 23.66 -24.68
C TRP A 609 13.18 22.67 -24.66
N ILE A 610 13.86 22.50 -25.80
CA ILE A 610 15.02 21.61 -25.92
C ILE A 610 16.15 22.04 -24.98
N ARG A 611 16.41 23.36 -24.85
CA ARG A 611 17.38 23.89 -23.88
C ARG A 611 16.97 23.59 -22.45
N TRP A 612 15.69 23.73 -22.08
CA TRP A 612 15.21 23.36 -20.75
C TRP A 612 15.38 21.86 -20.45
N MET A 613 15.14 20.98 -21.43
CA MET A 613 15.37 19.54 -21.29
C MET A 613 16.86 19.23 -21.15
N LYS A 614 17.71 19.85 -21.98
CA LYS A 614 19.17 19.73 -21.88
C LYS A 614 19.66 20.17 -20.50
N PHE A 615 19.26 21.36 -20.04
CA PHE A 615 19.58 21.85 -18.68
C PHE A 615 19.17 20.83 -17.62
N SER A 616 17.95 20.31 -17.72
CA SER A 616 17.36 19.38 -16.76
C SER A 616 18.18 18.10 -16.59
N ILE A 617 18.69 17.53 -17.69
CA ILE A 617 19.40 16.24 -17.68
C ILE A 617 20.92 16.40 -17.50
N THR A 618 21.55 17.47 -18.02
CA THR A 618 23.03 17.57 -18.05
C THR A 618 23.64 18.32 -16.86
N THR A 619 22.90 19.20 -16.19
CA THR A 619 23.45 20.02 -15.09
C THR A 619 23.32 19.36 -13.71
N VAL A 620 22.84 18.12 -13.67
CA VAL A 620 22.62 17.35 -12.44
C VAL A 620 23.95 17.05 -11.74
N LYS A 621 23.94 17.07 -10.41
CA LYS A 621 25.03 16.51 -9.61
C LYS A 621 24.49 15.49 -8.63
N TYR A 622 25.00 14.26 -8.69
CA TYR A 622 24.56 13.17 -7.83
C TYR A 622 25.41 13.03 -6.58
N SER A 623 24.76 12.70 -5.47
CA SER A 623 25.40 12.23 -4.24
C SER A 623 24.63 11.02 -3.71
N ILE A 624 25.33 9.95 -3.31
CA ILE A 624 24.68 8.68 -2.97
C ILE A 624 24.47 8.60 -1.47
N VAL A 625 23.24 8.31 -1.03
CA VAL A 625 22.89 8.20 0.38
C VAL A 625 23.07 6.75 0.83
N VAL A 626 24.18 6.49 1.51
CA VAL A 626 24.50 5.19 2.11
C VAL A 626 24.30 5.29 3.61
N ASN A 627 23.38 4.48 4.16
CA ASN A 627 23.08 4.45 5.60
C ASN A 627 22.82 5.84 6.22
N ARG A 628 22.08 6.71 5.49
CA ARG A 628 21.71 8.10 5.85
C ARG A 628 22.81 9.15 5.72
N SER A 629 24.00 8.77 5.28
CA SER A 629 25.10 9.68 5.00
C SER A 629 25.23 9.86 3.48
N PRO A 630 25.19 11.09 2.94
CA PRO A 630 25.51 11.35 1.55
C PRO A 630 27.02 11.13 1.30
N VAL A 631 27.35 10.51 0.18
CA VAL A 631 28.72 10.14 -0.22
C VAL A 631 28.97 10.61 -1.65
N GLY A 632 30.09 11.32 -1.82
CA GLY A 632 30.54 11.84 -3.10
C GLY A 632 29.65 12.93 -3.71
N PHE A 633 30.18 13.62 -4.71
CA PHE A 633 29.45 14.49 -5.62
C PHE A 633 30.02 14.36 -7.02
N PHE A 634 29.26 13.83 -7.97
CA PHE A 634 29.73 13.62 -9.34
C PHE A 634 28.68 14.02 -10.39
N PRO A 635 29.10 14.54 -11.56
CA PRO A 635 28.20 14.79 -12.68
C PRO A 635 27.97 13.51 -13.50
N PRO A 636 26.74 13.22 -13.95
CA PRO A 636 26.51 12.18 -14.96
C PRO A 636 26.91 12.66 -16.36
N GLN A 637 27.03 11.73 -17.30
CA GLN A 637 27.23 11.98 -18.73
C GLN A 637 26.13 11.34 -19.60
N ARG A 638 25.30 10.47 -19.01
CA ARG A 638 24.12 9.86 -19.63
C ARG A 638 23.02 9.59 -18.58
N GLY A 639 21.86 9.19 -19.07
CA GLY A 639 20.73 8.76 -18.24
C GLY A 639 19.83 9.90 -17.75
N ILE A 640 18.67 9.52 -17.25
CA ILE A 640 17.62 10.41 -16.73
C ILE A 640 17.22 9.93 -15.33
N ARG A 641 16.70 10.84 -14.50
CA ARG A 641 16.52 10.58 -13.05
C ARG A 641 15.30 9.73 -12.73
N GLN A 642 15.51 8.64 -11.99
CA GLN A 642 14.42 7.82 -11.46
C GLN A 642 13.76 8.49 -10.24
N GLY A 643 12.65 9.21 -10.46
CA GLY A 643 11.91 9.93 -9.41
C GLY A 643 11.63 11.39 -9.75
N ASP A 644 12.20 11.88 -10.84
CA ASP A 644 11.98 13.21 -11.40
C ASP A 644 10.67 13.26 -12.22
N PRO A 645 9.74 14.21 -11.96
CA PRO A 645 8.44 14.26 -12.62
C PRO A 645 8.43 14.20 -14.16
N ILE A 646 9.43 14.79 -14.82
CA ILE A 646 9.52 14.83 -16.28
C ILE A 646 10.17 13.59 -16.90
N SER A 647 11.05 12.91 -16.16
CA SER A 647 11.85 11.80 -16.69
C SER A 647 11.03 10.65 -17.30
N PRO A 648 9.90 10.20 -16.72
CA PRO A 648 9.06 9.16 -17.33
C PRO A 648 8.55 9.52 -18.73
N PHE A 649 8.24 10.79 -18.97
CA PHE A 649 7.76 11.27 -20.27
C PHE A 649 8.89 11.28 -21.30
N LEU A 650 10.07 11.76 -20.90
CA LEU A 650 11.26 11.72 -21.75
C LEU A 650 11.64 10.28 -22.12
N PHE A 651 11.49 9.35 -21.19
CA PHE A 651 11.76 7.93 -21.44
C PHE A 651 10.84 7.34 -22.50
N ILE A 652 9.51 7.56 -22.40
CA ILE A 652 8.59 7.01 -23.40
C ILE A 652 8.74 7.67 -24.77
N LEU A 653 9.18 8.93 -24.83
CA LEU A 653 9.53 9.59 -26.09
C LEU A 653 10.78 8.95 -26.71
N ALA A 654 11.81 8.63 -25.91
CA ALA A 654 12.98 7.89 -26.38
C ALA A 654 12.61 6.49 -26.91
N MET A 655 11.71 5.78 -26.21
CA MET A 655 11.19 4.46 -26.62
C MET A 655 10.31 4.49 -27.87
N GLU A 656 9.72 5.64 -28.23
CA GLU A 656 8.95 5.77 -29.47
C GLU A 656 9.83 5.50 -30.71
N GLY A 657 11.15 5.75 -30.63
CA GLY A 657 12.08 5.36 -31.69
C GLY A 657 12.11 3.85 -31.94
N LEU A 658 12.08 3.02 -30.88
CA LEU A 658 11.99 1.56 -31.02
C LEU A 658 10.66 1.15 -31.66
N SER A 659 9.55 1.77 -31.22
CA SER A 659 8.22 1.55 -31.81
C SER A 659 8.23 1.81 -33.33
N LYS A 660 8.83 2.92 -33.76
CA LYS A 660 8.96 3.26 -35.18
C LYS A 660 9.85 2.29 -35.95
N MET A 661 10.94 1.80 -35.37
CA MET A 661 11.79 0.80 -36.01
C MET A 661 11.04 -0.52 -36.22
N ILE A 662 10.30 -0.99 -35.21
CA ILE A 662 9.49 -2.23 -35.33
C ILE A 662 8.37 -2.04 -36.35
N GLN A 663 7.70 -0.88 -36.38
CA GLN A 663 6.69 -0.56 -37.38
C GLN A 663 7.27 -0.56 -38.80
N LYS A 664 8.46 0.04 -39.00
CA LYS A 664 9.15 0.03 -40.29
C LYS A 664 9.57 -1.38 -40.70
N ALA A 665 10.09 -2.18 -39.78
CA ALA A 665 10.42 -3.59 -40.03
C ALA A 665 9.15 -4.39 -40.42
N SER A 666 8.01 -4.11 -39.78
CA SER A 666 6.72 -4.71 -40.14
C SER A 666 6.25 -4.29 -41.53
N SER A 667 6.40 -3.02 -41.90
CA SER A 667 6.01 -2.54 -43.25
C SER A 667 6.89 -3.09 -44.36
N LEU A 668 8.14 -3.46 -44.03
CA LEU A 668 9.07 -4.11 -44.95
C LEU A 668 8.94 -5.65 -44.97
N HIS A 669 7.95 -6.20 -44.25
CA HIS A 669 7.76 -7.64 -44.08
C HIS A 669 8.95 -8.38 -43.46
N TRP A 670 9.80 -7.67 -42.70
CA TRP A 670 10.90 -8.29 -41.95
C TRP A 670 10.42 -8.94 -40.64
N ILE A 671 9.35 -8.41 -40.07
CA ILE A 671 8.74 -8.94 -38.86
C ILE A 671 7.25 -9.05 -39.12
N GLU A 672 6.70 -10.26 -39.06
CA GLU A 672 5.26 -10.44 -39.22
C GLU A 672 4.53 -10.22 -37.90
N PRO A 673 3.69 -9.17 -37.78
CA PRO A 673 2.89 -8.96 -36.57
C PRO A 673 1.83 -10.05 -36.39
N PHE A 674 1.28 -10.15 -35.19
CA PHE A 674 0.06 -10.94 -35.00
C PHE A 674 -1.12 -10.22 -35.66
N LYS A 675 -1.63 -10.80 -36.75
CA LYS A 675 -2.82 -10.34 -37.47
C LYS A 675 -4.06 -10.92 -36.83
N ILE A 676 -4.88 -10.07 -36.23
CA ILE A 676 -6.08 -10.47 -35.49
C ILE A 676 -7.31 -10.12 -36.30
N GLY A 677 -8.21 -11.09 -36.51
CA GLY A 677 -9.46 -10.92 -37.25
C GLY A 677 -9.47 -11.67 -38.58
N ARG A 678 -10.67 -12.04 -39.04
CA ARG A 678 -10.86 -12.83 -40.27
C ARG A 678 -10.94 -11.97 -41.53
N ASP A 679 -11.46 -10.76 -41.39
CA ASP A 679 -11.69 -9.85 -42.51
C ASP A 679 -10.44 -8.98 -42.72
N PRO A 680 -9.77 -9.08 -43.89
CA PRO A 680 -8.55 -8.31 -44.18
C PRO A 680 -8.73 -6.79 -44.06
N THR A 681 -9.96 -6.28 -44.24
CA THR A 681 -10.23 -4.84 -44.17
C THR A 681 -10.40 -4.31 -42.74
N SER A 682 -10.56 -5.20 -41.75
CA SER A 682 -10.76 -4.87 -40.34
C SER A 682 -9.78 -5.58 -39.39
N GLN A 683 -8.67 -6.09 -39.92
CA GLN A 683 -7.63 -6.75 -39.13
C GLN A 683 -6.87 -5.77 -38.23
N ALA A 684 -6.65 -6.17 -36.98
CA ALA A 684 -5.78 -5.47 -36.05
C ALA A 684 -4.38 -6.12 -36.07
N ASN A 685 -3.35 -5.31 -36.32
CA ASN A 685 -1.96 -5.76 -36.35
C ASN A 685 -1.26 -5.41 -35.05
N VAL A 686 -0.84 -6.43 -34.29
CA VAL A 686 -0.10 -6.26 -33.04
C VAL A 686 1.33 -6.74 -33.25
N SER A 687 2.28 -5.82 -33.41
CA SER A 687 3.72 -6.14 -33.50
C SER A 687 4.44 -6.01 -32.15
N HIS A 688 4.01 -5.08 -31.30
CA HIS A 688 4.65 -4.83 -30.01
C HIS A 688 3.73 -4.08 -29.04
N LEU A 689 4.02 -4.23 -27.74
CA LEU A 689 3.41 -3.49 -26.63
C LEU A 689 4.50 -2.97 -25.72
N LEU A 690 4.45 -1.67 -25.42
CA LEU A 690 5.37 -1.01 -24.51
C LEU A 690 4.63 -0.58 -23.25
N TYR A 691 5.23 -0.86 -22.10
CA TYR A 691 4.84 -0.24 -20.84
C TYR A 691 6.10 0.25 -20.15
N ALA A 692 6.53 1.47 -20.50
CA ALA A 692 7.83 1.99 -20.13
C ALA A 692 8.94 1.02 -20.57
N GLU A 693 9.73 0.46 -19.66
CA GLU A 693 10.79 -0.50 -19.97
C GLU A 693 10.29 -1.92 -20.31
N ASP A 694 9.10 -2.30 -19.84
CA ASP A 694 8.53 -3.62 -20.09
C ASP A 694 8.03 -3.72 -21.55
N THR A 695 8.78 -4.45 -22.38
CA THR A 695 8.53 -4.56 -23.83
C THR A 695 8.14 -5.99 -24.20
N LEU A 696 7.00 -6.13 -24.89
CA LEU A 696 6.59 -7.36 -25.57
C LEU A 696 6.60 -7.16 -27.07
N ILE A 697 7.14 -8.13 -27.80
CA ILE A 697 7.15 -8.18 -29.26
C ILE A 697 6.44 -9.45 -29.71
N PHE A 698 5.64 -9.33 -30.77
CA PHE A 698 4.86 -10.38 -31.40
C PHE A 698 5.38 -10.55 -32.82
N CYS A 699 5.93 -11.72 -33.13
CA CYS A 699 6.53 -12.00 -34.44
C CYS A 699 6.25 -13.43 -34.93
N GLY A 700 6.46 -13.69 -36.23
CA GLY A 700 6.43 -15.04 -36.79
C GLY A 700 7.56 -15.92 -36.25
N ALA A 701 7.38 -17.24 -36.37
CA ALA A 701 8.34 -18.26 -35.88
C ALA A 701 9.42 -18.64 -36.91
N GLU A 702 9.75 -17.75 -37.83
CA GLU A 702 10.75 -17.99 -38.87
C GLU A 702 12.14 -17.49 -38.46
N ARG A 703 13.17 -18.24 -38.86
CA ARG A 703 14.58 -17.91 -38.59
C ARG A 703 14.96 -16.50 -39.09
N SER A 704 14.55 -16.15 -40.30
CA SER A 704 14.79 -14.85 -40.93
C SER A 704 14.24 -13.69 -40.09
N GLN A 705 13.01 -13.84 -39.58
CA GLN A 705 12.35 -12.82 -38.78
C GLN A 705 13.04 -12.61 -37.43
N VAL A 706 13.49 -13.68 -36.77
CA VAL A 706 14.22 -13.59 -35.50
C VAL A 706 15.58 -12.90 -35.69
N MET A 707 16.29 -13.20 -36.80
CA MET A 707 17.54 -12.51 -37.14
C MET A 707 17.32 -11.01 -37.39
N GLN A 708 16.26 -10.65 -38.14
CA GLN A 708 15.93 -9.27 -38.44
C GLN A 708 15.46 -8.49 -37.20
N LEU A 709 14.75 -9.15 -36.29
CA LEU A 709 14.42 -8.59 -34.99
C LEU A 709 15.68 -8.32 -34.16
N ASN A 710 16.61 -9.28 -34.09
CA ASN A 710 17.86 -9.08 -33.36
C ASN A 710 18.68 -7.90 -33.94
N LEU A 711 18.79 -7.79 -35.27
CA LEU A 711 19.42 -6.66 -35.94
C LEU A 711 18.73 -5.33 -35.60
N THR A 712 17.39 -5.30 -35.60
CA THR A 712 16.61 -4.10 -35.25
C THR A 712 16.91 -3.63 -33.83
N LEU A 713 16.98 -4.57 -32.88
CA LEU A 713 17.32 -4.28 -31.49
C LEU A 713 18.77 -3.79 -31.34
N PHE A 714 19.71 -4.40 -32.07
CA PHE A 714 21.11 -3.97 -32.09
C PHE A 714 21.27 -2.54 -32.62
N ILE A 715 20.61 -2.19 -33.72
CA ILE A 715 20.62 -0.82 -34.27
C ILE A 715 20.02 0.15 -33.24
N PHE A 716 18.91 -0.22 -32.61
CA PHE A 716 18.28 0.62 -31.59
C PHE A 716 19.20 0.86 -30.39
N GLU A 717 19.91 -0.16 -29.94
CA GLU A 717 20.91 -0.05 -28.88
C GLU A 717 22.04 0.91 -29.26
N ALA A 718 22.60 0.77 -30.48
CA ALA A 718 23.69 1.61 -30.96
C ALA A 718 23.33 3.11 -30.96
N ILE A 719 22.11 3.44 -31.42
CA ILE A 719 21.64 4.83 -31.50
C ILE A 719 21.19 5.40 -30.14
N SER A 720 20.52 4.60 -29.31
CA SER A 720 19.84 5.10 -28.10
C SER A 720 20.68 4.98 -26.83
N GLY A 721 21.67 4.09 -26.82
CA GLY A 721 22.41 3.66 -25.63
C GLY A 721 21.64 2.69 -24.72
N LEU A 722 20.43 2.27 -25.10
CA LEU A 722 19.63 1.32 -24.34
C LEU A 722 19.98 -0.12 -24.71
N HIS A 723 20.73 -0.77 -23.82
CA HIS A 723 21.18 -2.15 -23.99
C HIS A 723 20.09 -3.18 -23.61
N MET A 724 19.85 -4.15 -24.50
CA MET A 724 18.93 -5.25 -24.25
C MET A 724 19.67 -6.42 -23.59
N ILE A 725 19.25 -6.86 -22.40
CA ILE A 725 19.86 -8.01 -21.72
C ILE A 725 19.26 -9.30 -22.26
N MET A 726 19.85 -9.85 -23.32
CA MET A 726 19.32 -11.07 -23.94
C MET A 726 19.24 -12.26 -22.97
N GLN A 727 20.20 -12.40 -22.04
CA GLN A 727 20.20 -13.47 -21.03
C GLN A 727 19.08 -13.34 -19.97
N LYS A 728 18.36 -12.22 -19.93
CA LYS A 728 17.16 -12.04 -19.10
C LYS A 728 15.89 -11.92 -19.92
N SER A 729 16.00 -11.57 -21.19
CA SER A 729 14.92 -11.66 -22.16
C SER A 729 14.45 -13.11 -22.30
N THR A 730 13.21 -13.29 -22.74
CA THR A 730 12.59 -14.60 -22.84
C THR A 730 11.74 -14.69 -24.11
N ILE A 731 11.92 -15.77 -24.87
CA ILE A 731 11.09 -16.14 -26.01
C ILE A 731 10.05 -17.19 -25.57
N TYR A 732 8.81 -17.00 -25.98
CA TYR A 732 7.71 -17.92 -25.69
C TYR A 732 7.13 -18.44 -27.02
N PRO A 733 7.06 -19.77 -27.22
CA PRO A 733 6.42 -20.34 -28.39
C PRO A 733 4.90 -20.20 -28.29
N VAL A 734 4.26 -19.82 -29.39
CA VAL A 734 2.81 -19.87 -29.56
C VAL A 734 2.49 -20.96 -30.57
N ASN A 735 1.77 -21.99 -30.11
CA ASN A 735 1.62 -23.28 -30.79
C ASN A 735 2.96 -24.03 -30.95
N GLU A 736 2.95 -25.15 -31.69
CA GLU A 736 4.08 -26.07 -31.77
C GLU A 736 5.21 -25.54 -32.68
N VAL A 737 6.23 -24.92 -32.10
CA VAL A 737 7.42 -24.41 -32.79
C VAL A 737 8.59 -25.38 -32.59
N LEU A 738 8.85 -26.24 -33.59
CA LEU A 738 9.81 -27.34 -33.49
C LEU A 738 11.28 -26.87 -33.35
N ASN A 739 11.63 -25.73 -33.93
CA ASN A 739 13.00 -25.16 -33.95
C ASN A 739 13.22 -24.09 -32.86
N LEU A 740 12.49 -24.14 -31.75
CA LEU A 740 12.53 -23.09 -30.72
C LEU A 740 13.92 -22.88 -30.09
N GLU A 741 14.68 -23.95 -29.87
CA GLU A 741 16.04 -23.87 -29.31
C GLU A 741 16.98 -23.07 -30.22
N GLU A 742 16.95 -23.37 -31.53
CA GLU A 742 17.72 -22.64 -32.53
C GLU A 742 17.32 -21.15 -32.58
N LEU A 743 16.03 -20.83 -32.51
CA LEU A 743 15.54 -19.45 -32.52
C LEU A 743 15.96 -18.69 -31.24
N ALA A 744 15.93 -19.37 -30.10
CA ALA A 744 16.40 -18.82 -28.83
C ALA A 744 17.92 -18.55 -28.86
N ASP A 745 18.71 -19.45 -29.45
CA ASP A 745 20.16 -19.31 -29.61
C ASP A 745 20.53 -18.13 -30.52
N ILE A 746 19.81 -17.93 -31.64
CA ILE A 746 20.02 -16.79 -32.55
C ILE A 746 19.82 -15.45 -31.83
N MET A 747 18.85 -15.38 -30.93
CA MET A 747 18.58 -14.18 -30.14
C MET A 747 19.46 -14.10 -28.87
N GLY A 748 20.00 -15.23 -28.39
CA GLY A 748 20.72 -15.35 -27.13
C GLY A 748 19.84 -15.21 -25.89
N CYS A 749 18.58 -15.66 -25.96
CA CYS A 749 17.59 -15.48 -24.89
C CYS A 749 17.08 -16.80 -24.29
N ASN A 750 16.41 -16.71 -23.14
CA ASN A 750 15.86 -17.90 -22.47
C ASN A 750 14.55 -18.36 -23.12
N ILE A 751 14.28 -19.66 -23.10
CA ILE A 751 12.98 -20.21 -23.46
C ILE A 751 12.04 -20.15 -22.26
N GLY A 752 10.85 -19.59 -22.47
CA GLY A 752 9.77 -19.54 -21.49
C GLY A 752 8.56 -20.37 -21.91
N SER A 753 7.69 -20.65 -20.94
CA SER A 753 6.42 -21.35 -21.17
C SER A 753 5.24 -20.54 -20.62
N PHE A 754 4.05 -20.80 -21.17
CA PHE A 754 2.80 -20.28 -20.63
C PHE A 754 2.22 -21.24 -19.56
N PRO A 755 1.51 -20.73 -18.54
CA PRO A 755 1.23 -19.31 -18.27
C PRO A 755 2.44 -18.57 -17.70
N SER A 756 2.64 -17.32 -18.13
CA SER A 756 3.71 -16.45 -17.65
C SER A 756 3.17 -15.17 -16.99
N THR A 757 4.04 -14.30 -16.49
CA THR A 757 3.63 -13.02 -15.86
C THR A 757 4.05 -11.81 -16.70
N TYR A 758 3.07 -10.97 -17.04
CA TYR A 758 3.27 -9.69 -17.72
C TYR A 758 2.56 -8.57 -16.96
N LEU A 759 3.30 -7.51 -16.62
CA LEU A 759 2.82 -6.38 -15.81
C LEU A 759 2.19 -6.77 -14.47
N GLY A 760 2.51 -7.96 -13.95
CA GLY A 760 1.96 -8.51 -12.72
C GLY A 760 0.62 -9.24 -12.88
N LEU A 761 0.11 -9.38 -14.11
CA LEU A 761 -1.03 -10.23 -14.46
C LEU A 761 -0.57 -11.49 -15.20
N PRO A 762 -1.34 -12.58 -15.12
CA PRO A 762 -1.07 -13.78 -15.90
C PRO A 762 -1.26 -13.51 -17.40
N LEU A 763 -0.37 -14.10 -18.20
CA LEU A 763 -0.40 -14.13 -19.65
C LEU A 763 -0.51 -15.58 -20.12
N GLY A 764 -1.52 -15.89 -20.92
CA GLY A 764 -1.75 -17.25 -21.42
C GLY A 764 -2.33 -18.21 -20.38
N ALA A 765 -2.90 -17.71 -19.28
CA ALA A 765 -3.57 -18.56 -18.30
C ALA A 765 -4.96 -18.97 -18.76
N GLN A 766 -5.33 -20.21 -18.45
CA GLN A 766 -6.68 -20.71 -18.73
C GLN A 766 -7.74 -19.98 -17.90
N HIS A 767 -8.92 -19.82 -18.51
CA HIS A 767 -10.07 -19.20 -17.87
C HIS A 767 -10.41 -19.84 -16.50
N LYS A 768 -10.58 -19.00 -15.47
CA LYS A 768 -10.87 -19.38 -14.07
C LYS A 768 -9.83 -20.27 -13.38
N SER A 769 -8.58 -20.33 -13.87
CA SER A 769 -7.50 -20.97 -13.12
C SER A 769 -7.41 -20.39 -11.70
N THR A 770 -7.36 -21.25 -10.69
CA THR A 770 -7.23 -20.86 -9.28
C THR A 770 -5.77 -20.57 -8.93
N GLU A 771 -4.82 -21.18 -9.63
CA GLU A 771 -3.37 -21.07 -9.41
C GLU A 771 -2.86 -19.63 -9.55
N ILE A 772 -3.42 -18.88 -10.50
CA ILE A 772 -3.06 -17.46 -10.72
C ILE A 772 -3.33 -16.59 -9.48
N TRP A 773 -4.25 -17.01 -8.61
CA TRP A 773 -4.63 -16.28 -7.39
C TRP A 773 -3.81 -16.67 -6.16
N THR A 774 -3.02 -17.74 -6.21
CA THR A 774 -2.19 -18.21 -5.09
C THR A 774 -1.21 -17.13 -4.63
N GLY A 775 -0.60 -16.41 -5.57
CA GLY A 775 0.29 -15.28 -5.24
C GLY A 775 -0.44 -14.11 -4.56
N VAL A 776 -1.72 -13.88 -4.87
CA VAL A 776 -2.56 -12.89 -4.18
C VAL A 776 -2.86 -13.36 -2.76
N ILE A 777 -3.24 -14.64 -2.58
CA ILE A 777 -3.51 -15.22 -1.26
C ILE A 777 -2.27 -15.13 -0.36
N GLY A 778 -1.09 -15.51 -0.85
CA GLY A 778 0.16 -15.39 -0.09
C GLY A 778 0.50 -13.94 0.30
N LYS A 779 0.08 -12.93 -0.48
CA LYS A 779 0.21 -11.51 -0.09
C LYS A 779 -0.72 -11.15 1.08
N PHE A 780 -1.93 -11.71 1.16
CA PHE A 780 -2.80 -11.52 2.32
C PHE A 780 -2.14 -12.08 3.58
N GLU A 781 -1.69 -13.33 3.54
CA GLU A 781 -1.06 -14.01 4.68
C GLU A 781 0.20 -13.28 5.16
N LYS A 782 1.07 -12.88 4.24
CA LYS A 782 2.29 -12.12 4.57
C LYS A 782 2.00 -10.77 5.20
N ARG A 783 0.94 -10.08 4.76
CA ARG A 783 0.51 -8.80 5.37
C ARG A 783 -0.02 -9.04 6.78
N LEU A 784 -0.87 -10.03 6.97
CA LEU A 784 -1.41 -10.40 8.28
C LEU A 784 -0.30 -10.79 9.26
N ALA A 785 0.69 -11.57 8.83
CA ALA A 785 1.84 -11.94 9.66
C ALA A 785 2.70 -10.74 10.10
N THR A 786 2.67 -9.64 9.33
CA THR A 786 3.43 -8.42 9.65
C THR A 786 2.66 -7.52 10.61
N TRP A 787 1.33 -7.59 10.60
CA TRP A 787 0.50 -6.78 11.49
C TRP A 787 0.51 -7.41 12.87
N GLN A 788 1.24 -6.80 13.80
CA GLN A 788 1.24 -7.15 15.21
C GLN A 788 -0.18 -6.93 15.78
N MET A 789 -1.03 -7.97 15.66
CA MET A 789 -2.48 -7.93 15.88
C MET A 789 -2.88 -7.44 17.28
N GLN A 790 -1.94 -7.52 18.23
CA GLN A 790 -2.07 -7.04 19.59
C GLN A 790 -2.28 -5.52 19.71
N TYR A 791 -1.76 -4.72 18.77
CA TYR A 791 -1.89 -3.26 18.81
C TYR A 791 -3.10 -2.72 18.05
N LEU A 792 -3.92 -3.58 17.42
CA LEU A 792 -5.00 -3.17 16.53
C LEU A 792 -6.37 -3.37 17.18
N SER A 793 -7.10 -2.27 17.37
CA SER A 793 -8.50 -2.28 17.77
C SER A 793 -9.39 -2.95 16.71
N PHE A 794 -10.60 -3.38 17.07
CA PHE A 794 -11.56 -3.92 16.10
C PHE A 794 -11.85 -2.93 14.96
N GLY A 795 -11.99 -1.64 15.27
CA GLY A 795 -12.12 -0.57 14.27
C GLY A 795 -10.88 -0.41 13.39
N GLY A 796 -9.68 -0.56 13.96
CA GLY A 796 -8.41 -0.59 13.23
C GLY A 796 -8.33 -1.78 12.26
N ARG A 797 -8.80 -2.96 12.67
CA ARG A 797 -8.88 -4.16 11.80
C ARG A 797 -9.86 -3.96 10.64
N VAL A 798 -11.06 -3.43 10.89
CA VAL A 798 -12.02 -3.09 9.82
C VAL A 798 -11.40 -2.09 8.84
N THR A 799 -10.70 -1.09 9.36
CA THR A 799 -9.99 -0.09 8.53
C THR A 799 -8.91 -0.75 7.67
N LEU A 800 -8.13 -1.67 8.23
CA LEU A 800 -7.10 -2.44 7.52
C LEU A 800 -7.67 -3.37 6.46
N ILE A 801 -8.80 -4.03 6.74
CA ILE A 801 -9.51 -4.84 5.74
C ILE A 801 -9.89 -3.95 4.56
N ASN A 802 -10.60 -2.85 4.81
CA ASN A 802 -11.14 -1.98 3.77
C ASN A 802 -10.05 -1.23 2.98
N SER A 803 -8.97 -0.82 3.63
CA SER A 803 -7.92 0.00 3.00
C SER A 803 -6.80 -0.84 2.38
N VAL A 804 -6.44 -1.97 2.98
CA VAL A 804 -5.31 -2.79 2.54
C VAL A 804 -5.76 -4.12 1.95
N LEU A 805 -6.49 -4.97 2.70
CA LEU A 805 -6.81 -6.31 2.19
C LEU A 805 -7.72 -6.25 0.96
N ASP A 806 -8.76 -5.42 1.00
CA ASP A 806 -9.70 -5.22 -0.11
C ASP A 806 -9.05 -4.55 -1.32
N SER A 807 -7.86 -3.95 -1.19
CA SER A 807 -7.13 -3.35 -2.31
C SER A 807 -6.15 -4.30 -2.98
N LEU A 808 -5.68 -5.36 -2.29
CA LEU A 808 -4.74 -6.34 -2.84
C LEU A 808 -5.24 -7.07 -4.10
N PRO A 809 -6.49 -7.58 -4.18
CA PRO A 809 -6.96 -8.32 -5.35
C PRO A 809 -7.47 -7.40 -6.48
N THR A 810 -7.66 -6.09 -6.22
CA THR A 810 -8.29 -5.14 -7.15
C THR A 810 -7.63 -5.13 -8.53
N TYR A 811 -6.31 -5.27 -8.59
CA TYR A 811 -5.59 -5.27 -9.86
C TYR A 811 -5.95 -6.47 -10.73
N TYR A 812 -6.06 -7.66 -10.14
CA TYR A 812 -6.48 -8.88 -10.84
C TYR A 812 -7.97 -8.80 -11.18
N MET A 813 -8.79 -8.34 -10.22
CA MET A 813 -10.23 -8.18 -10.40
C MET A 813 -10.63 -7.19 -11.50
N ALA A 814 -9.72 -6.30 -11.90
CA ALA A 814 -9.97 -5.35 -12.98
C ALA A 814 -10.13 -6.03 -14.35
N LEU A 815 -9.55 -7.22 -14.53
CA LEU A 815 -9.50 -7.88 -15.83
C LEU A 815 -9.91 -9.37 -15.77
N LEU A 816 -9.67 -10.04 -14.64
CA LEU A 816 -9.87 -11.48 -14.48
C LEU A 816 -11.15 -11.80 -13.69
N PRO A 817 -11.96 -12.77 -14.13
CA PRO A 817 -13.05 -13.30 -13.33
C PRO A 817 -12.47 -14.12 -12.15
N MET A 818 -12.81 -13.72 -10.93
CA MET A 818 -12.38 -14.42 -9.72
C MET A 818 -13.22 -15.69 -9.51
N PRO A 819 -12.60 -16.90 -9.44
CA PRO A 819 -13.33 -18.13 -9.14
C PRO A 819 -13.97 -18.10 -7.75
N SER A 820 -15.13 -18.75 -7.58
CA SER A 820 -15.84 -18.79 -6.29
C SER A 820 -14.99 -19.37 -5.16
N GLU A 821 -14.21 -20.41 -5.45
CA GLU A 821 -13.30 -21.03 -4.47
C GLU A 821 -12.24 -20.03 -3.94
N VAL A 822 -11.72 -19.15 -4.80
CA VAL A 822 -10.75 -18.11 -4.41
C VAL A 822 -11.45 -17.05 -3.54
N ILE A 823 -12.67 -16.66 -3.89
CA ILE A 823 -13.48 -15.73 -3.10
C ILE A 823 -13.67 -16.28 -1.69
N GLU A 824 -14.06 -17.56 -1.57
CA GLU A 824 -14.28 -18.22 -0.29
C GLU A 824 -13.00 -18.29 0.57
N LYS A 825 -11.85 -18.62 -0.04
CA LYS A 825 -10.55 -18.62 0.63
C LYS A 825 -10.18 -17.24 1.17
N ILE A 826 -10.30 -16.19 0.35
CA ILE A 826 -9.99 -14.82 0.77
C ILE A 826 -10.98 -14.35 1.84
N ASP A 827 -12.27 -14.66 1.70
CA ASP A 827 -13.30 -14.32 2.68
C ASP A 827 -13.06 -14.98 4.02
N LYS A 828 -12.59 -16.23 4.03
CA LYS A 828 -12.15 -16.92 5.24
C LYS A 828 -11.03 -16.15 5.93
N ILE A 829 -9.99 -15.75 5.19
CA ILE A 829 -8.85 -14.97 5.73
C ILE A 829 -9.31 -13.63 6.32
N ARG A 830 -10.14 -12.85 5.57
CA ARG A 830 -10.64 -11.55 6.03
C ARG A 830 -11.52 -11.70 7.28
N ARG A 831 -12.36 -12.73 7.31
CA ARG A 831 -13.27 -13.03 8.41
C ARG A 831 -12.50 -13.49 9.66
N ASP A 832 -11.50 -14.34 9.51
CA ASP A 832 -10.64 -14.80 10.60
C ASP A 832 -9.86 -13.63 11.21
N PHE A 833 -9.28 -12.77 10.38
CA PHE A 833 -8.59 -11.55 10.84
C PHE A 833 -9.52 -10.60 11.62
N LEU A 834 -10.77 -10.44 11.18
CA LEU A 834 -11.74 -9.58 11.85
C LEU A 834 -12.12 -10.11 13.24
N TRP A 835 -12.54 -11.38 13.31
CA TRP A 835 -13.24 -11.95 14.47
C TRP A 835 -12.33 -12.62 15.49
N LYS A 836 -11.32 -13.37 15.03
CA LYS A 836 -10.47 -14.16 15.93
C LYS A 836 -9.53 -13.20 16.65
N GLY A 837 -8.41 -12.85 16.03
CA GLY A 837 -7.30 -12.13 16.67
C GLY A 837 -6.79 -12.77 17.97
N ASN A 838 -5.52 -12.52 18.30
CA ASN A 838 -4.92 -12.36 19.64
C ASN A 838 -5.20 -13.32 20.82
N ARG A 839 -6.46 -13.66 21.13
CA ARG A 839 -6.85 -14.24 22.44
C ARG A 839 -7.44 -15.63 22.26
N GLU A 840 -6.81 -16.60 22.91
CA GLU A 840 -6.99 -18.07 22.95
C GLU A 840 -8.42 -18.62 23.12
N LYS A 841 -9.46 -17.80 23.24
CA LYS A 841 -10.84 -18.34 23.24
C LYS A 841 -11.33 -18.44 21.81
N HIS A 842 -11.75 -19.63 21.41
CA HIS A 842 -12.50 -19.89 20.17
C HIS A 842 -13.62 -18.82 20.01
N LYS A 843 -13.35 -17.75 19.27
CA LYS A 843 -14.34 -16.71 19.03
C LYS A 843 -15.22 -17.14 17.88
N PHE A 844 -16.48 -17.39 18.18
CA PHE A 844 -17.50 -17.66 17.18
C PHE A 844 -17.61 -16.46 16.24
N HIS A 845 -17.85 -16.73 14.95
CA HIS A 845 -18.26 -15.70 14.01
C HIS A 845 -19.67 -15.23 14.39
N LEU A 846 -19.76 -14.20 15.24
CA LEU A 846 -21.01 -13.72 15.84
C LEU A 846 -22.06 -13.31 14.79
N ILE A 847 -21.61 -12.93 13.59
CA ILE A 847 -22.48 -12.46 12.51
C ILE A 847 -22.11 -13.18 11.21
N LYS A 848 -23.13 -13.64 10.47
CA LYS A 848 -22.97 -14.19 9.12
C LYS A 848 -22.21 -13.20 8.22
N TRP A 849 -21.21 -13.69 7.49
CA TRP A 849 -20.33 -12.85 6.68
C TRP A 849 -21.07 -11.97 5.69
N GLU A 850 -22.13 -12.50 5.07
CA GLU A 850 -23.01 -11.75 4.17
C GLU A 850 -23.53 -10.45 4.81
N LYS A 851 -23.99 -10.50 6.06
CA LYS A 851 -24.43 -9.32 6.81
C LYS A 851 -23.29 -8.37 7.15
N VAL A 852 -22.10 -8.91 7.44
CA VAL A 852 -20.90 -8.11 7.72
C VAL A 852 -20.47 -7.29 6.50
N THR A 853 -20.56 -7.89 5.31
CA THR A 853 -20.19 -7.25 4.02
C THR A 853 -21.23 -6.27 3.48
N GLN A 854 -22.36 -6.09 4.18
CA GLN A 854 -23.34 -5.09 3.78
C GLN A 854 -22.81 -3.66 3.96
N PRO A 855 -23.31 -2.70 3.17
CA PRO A 855 -23.04 -1.29 3.39
C PRO A 855 -23.45 -0.81 4.79
N LYS A 856 -22.77 0.22 5.29
CA LYS A 856 -23.05 0.80 6.62
C LYS A 856 -24.50 1.28 6.80
N TYR A 857 -25.14 1.74 5.73
CA TYR A 857 -26.54 2.18 5.75
C TYR A 857 -27.54 1.01 5.83
N GLN A 858 -27.11 -0.22 5.52
CA GLN A 858 -27.86 -1.46 5.71
C GLN A 858 -27.47 -2.19 7.00
N GLY A 859 -26.61 -1.61 7.85
CA GLY A 859 -26.21 -2.19 9.13
C GLY A 859 -24.95 -3.07 9.08
N GLY A 860 -24.25 -3.17 7.94
CA GLY A 860 -22.97 -3.87 7.84
C GLY A 860 -21.74 -3.01 8.19
N LEU A 861 -20.54 -3.58 8.12
CA LEU A 861 -19.29 -2.89 8.46
C LEU A 861 -18.67 -2.11 7.27
N GLY A 862 -19.29 -2.22 6.09
CA GLY A 862 -18.76 -1.63 4.86
C GLY A 862 -17.56 -2.38 4.27
N ILE A 863 -17.39 -3.67 4.63
CA ILE A 863 -16.43 -4.58 4.01
C ILE A 863 -16.93 -4.99 2.63
N LYS A 864 -16.09 -4.97 1.59
CA LYS A 864 -16.55 -5.24 0.23
C LYS A 864 -16.90 -6.71 0.03
N ASN A 865 -18.03 -6.97 -0.63
CA ASN A 865 -18.35 -8.24 -1.25
C ASN A 865 -17.48 -8.41 -2.51
N LEU A 866 -16.60 -9.41 -2.51
CA LEU A 866 -15.58 -9.58 -3.57
C LEU A 866 -16.20 -9.97 -4.91
N ALA A 867 -17.25 -10.79 -4.91
CA ALA A 867 -17.97 -11.17 -6.15
C ALA A 867 -18.59 -9.94 -6.83
N ALA A 868 -19.32 -9.12 -6.09
CA ALA A 868 -19.92 -7.90 -6.60
C ALA A 868 -18.84 -6.88 -7.02
N HIS A 869 -17.73 -6.80 -6.28
CA HIS A 869 -16.63 -5.91 -6.62
C HIS A 869 -15.90 -6.31 -7.91
N ASN A 870 -15.62 -7.60 -8.11
CA ASN A 870 -14.99 -8.08 -9.34
C ASN A 870 -15.87 -7.84 -10.56
N LYS A 871 -17.19 -8.12 -10.47
CA LYS A 871 -18.14 -7.80 -11.55
C LYS A 871 -18.19 -6.32 -11.86
N SER A 872 -18.29 -5.44 -10.84
CA SER A 872 -18.34 -3.99 -11.06
C SER A 872 -17.04 -3.42 -11.64
N MET A 873 -15.89 -4.01 -11.32
CA MET A 873 -14.61 -3.64 -11.93
C MET A 873 -14.57 -4.04 -13.42
N MET A 874 -15.01 -5.26 -13.78
CA MET A 874 -15.04 -5.72 -15.16
C MET A 874 -16.08 -4.96 -16.02
N MET A 875 -17.24 -4.61 -15.47
CA MET A 875 -18.25 -3.78 -16.15
C MET A 875 -17.72 -2.41 -16.61
N LYS A 876 -16.65 -1.90 -15.99
CA LYS A 876 -15.99 -0.66 -16.43
C LYS A 876 -15.50 -0.77 -17.88
N TRP A 877 -15.10 -1.94 -18.35
CA TRP A 877 -14.67 -2.15 -19.73
C TRP A 877 -15.80 -1.99 -20.74
N LEU A 878 -17.02 -2.39 -20.37
CA LEU A 878 -18.21 -2.19 -21.22
C LEU A 878 -18.50 -0.70 -21.38
N TRP A 879 -18.38 0.07 -20.31
CA TRP A 879 -18.48 1.54 -20.40
C TRP A 879 -17.36 2.16 -21.24
N ARG A 880 -16.11 1.72 -21.05
CA ARG A 880 -14.95 2.21 -21.82
C ARG A 880 -15.07 1.92 -23.31
N TYR A 881 -15.62 0.76 -23.69
CA TYR A 881 -15.85 0.39 -25.09
C TYR A 881 -16.69 1.43 -25.83
N ASN A 882 -17.57 2.13 -25.13
CA ASN A 882 -18.44 3.17 -25.67
C ASN A 882 -17.80 4.56 -25.75
N LEU A 883 -16.77 4.83 -24.94
CA LEU A 883 -16.14 6.15 -24.86
C LEU A 883 -14.82 6.27 -25.61
N GLU A 884 -14.08 5.17 -25.72
CA GLU A 884 -12.72 5.17 -26.25
C GLU A 884 -12.74 4.64 -27.69
N ASP A 885 -12.75 5.50 -28.70
CA ASP A 885 -12.84 5.07 -30.11
C ASP A 885 -11.49 4.77 -30.78
N ALA A 886 -10.39 5.35 -30.28
CA ALA A 886 -9.06 5.28 -30.90
C ALA A 886 -8.04 4.41 -30.13
N GLY A 887 -8.51 3.48 -29.30
CA GLY A 887 -7.65 2.61 -28.50
C GLY A 887 -7.32 1.30 -29.21
N LEU A 888 -6.03 0.94 -29.30
CA LEU A 888 -5.58 -0.34 -29.87
C LEU A 888 -6.28 -1.56 -29.22
N TRP A 889 -6.59 -1.48 -27.92
CA TRP A 889 -7.33 -2.54 -27.24
C TRP A 889 -8.73 -2.73 -27.83
N LYS A 890 -9.43 -1.65 -28.18
CA LYS A 890 -10.76 -1.71 -28.78
C LYS A 890 -10.69 -2.23 -30.21
N GLU A 891 -9.69 -1.79 -30.99
CA GLU A 891 -9.43 -2.30 -32.34
C GLU A 891 -9.24 -3.83 -32.31
N VAL A 892 -8.42 -4.34 -31.39
CA VAL A 892 -8.21 -5.79 -31.20
C VAL A 892 -9.50 -6.52 -30.83
N ILE A 893 -10.32 -5.94 -29.94
CA ILE A 893 -11.62 -6.51 -29.58
C ILE A 893 -12.57 -6.55 -30.79
N ILE A 894 -12.67 -5.46 -31.55
CA ILE A 894 -13.52 -5.37 -32.74
C ILE A 894 -13.05 -6.36 -33.80
N ALA A 895 -11.75 -6.42 -34.08
CA ALA A 895 -11.20 -7.32 -35.10
C ALA A 895 -11.43 -8.80 -34.74
N LYS A 896 -11.29 -9.15 -33.46
CA LYS A 896 -11.45 -10.54 -32.99
C LYS A 896 -12.90 -10.97 -32.81
N HIS A 897 -13.71 -10.15 -32.15
CA HIS A 897 -15.07 -10.53 -31.74
C HIS A 897 -16.14 -9.93 -32.64
N GLY A 898 -15.82 -8.93 -33.48
CA GLY A 898 -16.78 -8.20 -34.29
C GLY A 898 -17.64 -7.23 -33.49
N ARG A 899 -18.37 -6.39 -34.22
CA ARG A 899 -19.24 -5.35 -33.67
C ARG A 899 -20.71 -5.72 -33.89
N LEU A 900 -21.51 -5.74 -32.82
CA LEU A 900 -22.95 -5.99 -32.94
C LEU A 900 -23.69 -4.69 -33.30
N ASN A 901 -23.34 -3.61 -32.62
CA ASN A 901 -23.84 -2.27 -32.86
C ASN A 901 -22.80 -1.24 -32.39
N GLN A 902 -23.14 0.05 -32.42
CA GLN A 902 -22.23 1.09 -31.95
C GLN A 902 -21.76 0.86 -30.50
N TRP A 903 -22.60 0.23 -29.68
CA TRP A 903 -22.47 0.19 -28.22
C TRP A 903 -21.81 -1.07 -27.65
N CYS A 904 -21.83 -2.17 -28.39
CA CYS A 904 -21.33 -3.46 -27.89
C CYS A 904 -20.72 -4.34 -29.00
N SER A 905 -19.78 -5.20 -28.60
CA SER A 905 -19.26 -6.26 -29.47
C SER A 905 -20.28 -7.38 -29.67
N ASN A 906 -20.06 -8.27 -30.64
CA ASN A 906 -20.87 -9.47 -30.77
C ASN A 906 -20.78 -10.37 -29.53
N ILE A 907 -21.79 -11.22 -29.36
CA ILE A 907 -21.79 -12.28 -28.36
C ILE A 907 -20.73 -13.30 -28.79
N THR A 908 -19.74 -13.55 -27.94
CA THR A 908 -18.63 -14.46 -28.25
C THR A 908 -19.10 -15.92 -28.16
N THR A 909 -19.21 -16.60 -29.31
CA THR A 909 -19.51 -18.04 -29.39
C THR A 909 -18.26 -18.94 -29.27
N LEU A 910 -17.06 -18.36 -29.42
CA LEU A 910 -15.79 -19.10 -29.34
C LEU A 910 -15.63 -19.84 -28.00
N PRO A 911 -14.99 -21.02 -27.96
CA PRO A 911 -14.65 -21.71 -26.72
C PRO A 911 -13.83 -20.83 -25.78
N TYR A 912 -13.97 -21.07 -24.47
CA TYR A 912 -13.09 -20.44 -23.49
C TYR A 912 -11.65 -20.91 -23.72
N GLY A 913 -10.72 -19.96 -23.71
CA GLY A 913 -9.29 -20.20 -23.86
C GLY A 913 -8.53 -19.30 -22.89
N VAL A 914 -7.56 -18.56 -23.41
CA VAL A 914 -6.79 -17.57 -22.64
C VAL A 914 -7.32 -16.14 -22.82
N GLY A 915 -8.31 -15.95 -23.71
CA GLY A 915 -9.00 -14.68 -23.92
C GLY A 915 -9.90 -14.28 -22.75
N LEU A 916 -9.98 -12.97 -22.47
CA LEU A 916 -10.59 -12.38 -21.28
C LEU A 916 -11.91 -11.67 -21.60
N TRP A 917 -12.06 -11.13 -22.82
CA TRP A 917 -13.19 -10.30 -23.23
C TRP A 917 -14.53 -11.04 -23.14
N LYS A 918 -14.54 -12.35 -23.43
CA LYS A 918 -15.76 -13.17 -23.35
C LYS A 918 -16.44 -13.02 -21.97
N SER A 919 -15.67 -13.09 -20.88
CA SER A 919 -16.21 -12.96 -19.52
C SER A 919 -16.70 -11.55 -19.19
N ILE A 920 -16.03 -10.52 -19.74
CA ILE A 920 -16.46 -9.12 -19.63
C ILE A 920 -17.77 -8.92 -20.41
N ARG A 921 -17.84 -9.40 -21.65
CA ARG A 921 -18.99 -9.26 -22.55
C ARG A 921 -20.27 -9.90 -22.00
N MET A 922 -20.15 -11.00 -21.24
CA MET A 922 -21.28 -11.64 -20.56
C MET A 922 -21.93 -10.74 -19.50
N LEU A 923 -21.21 -9.74 -18.96
CA LEU A 923 -21.77 -8.79 -17.98
C LEU A 923 -22.65 -7.73 -18.62
N TRP A 924 -22.70 -7.63 -19.96
CA TRP A 924 -23.56 -6.67 -20.67
C TRP A 924 -25.02 -6.78 -20.24
N VAL A 925 -25.54 -8.00 -20.07
CA VAL A 925 -26.94 -8.23 -19.64
C VAL A 925 -27.24 -7.56 -18.30
N THR A 926 -26.28 -7.53 -17.37
CA THR A 926 -26.44 -6.85 -16.08
C THR A 926 -26.18 -5.35 -16.19
N PHE A 927 -25.26 -4.95 -17.06
CA PHE A 927 -24.90 -3.55 -17.30
C PHE A 927 -26.04 -2.77 -17.97
N ASP A 928 -26.66 -3.36 -18.99
CA ASP A 928 -27.72 -2.80 -19.82
C ASP A 928 -29.02 -2.51 -19.05
N GLN A 929 -29.26 -3.23 -17.94
CA GLN A 929 -30.39 -2.95 -17.03
C GLN A 929 -30.39 -1.52 -16.49
N ASN A 930 -29.24 -0.85 -16.43
CA ASN A 930 -29.11 0.52 -15.91
C ASN A 930 -28.45 1.46 -16.94
N ALA A 931 -28.32 0.99 -18.18
CA ALA A 931 -27.86 1.79 -19.30
C ALA A 931 -29.08 2.42 -19.98
N TYR A 932 -28.93 3.67 -20.38
CA TYR A 932 -29.92 4.43 -21.12
C TYR A 932 -29.21 5.34 -22.10
N PHE A 933 -29.92 5.88 -23.07
CA PHE A 933 -29.33 6.64 -24.17
C PHE A 933 -29.81 8.08 -24.12
N GLU A 934 -28.88 9.03 -24.27
CA GLU A 934 -29.18 10.43 -24.50
C GLU A 934 -29.27 10.67 -26.00
N LEU A 935 -30.44 11.12 -26.45
CA LEU A 935 -30.70 11.46 -27.84
C LEU A 935 -29.92 12.71 -28.25
N GLY A 936 -29.10 12.57 -29.29
CA GLY A 936 -28.47 13.66 -30.03
C GLY A 936 -29.11 13.79 -31.41
N ASN A 937 -28.38 13.37 -32.44
CA ASN A 937 -28.82 13.36 -33.83
C ASN A 937 -29.65 12.12 -34.21
N GLY A 938 -29.79 11.13 -33.33
CA GLY A 938 -30.67 9.98 -33.51
C GLY A 938 -30.25 8.99 -34.60
N VAL A 939 -29.01 9.06 -35.08
CA VAL A 939 -28.52 8.19 -36.15
C VAL A 939 -28.00 6.84 -35.64
N LEU A 940 -27.73 6.73 -34.34
CA LEU A 940 -27.18 5.53 -33.70
C LEU A 940 -28.20 4.78 -32.84
N LEU A 941 -29.35 5.39 -32.57
CA LEU A 941 -30.38 4.88 -31.67
C LEU A 941 -31.58 4.36 -32.44
N LYS A 942 -32.07 3.19 -32.04
CA LYS A 942 -33.32 2.62 -32.52
C LYS A 942 -34.51 3.24 -31.81
N PHE A 943 -35.53 3.61 -32.57
CA PHE A 943 -36.71 4.30 -32.04
C PHE A 943 -37.47 3.44 -31.02
N TRP A 944 -37.73 2.16 -31.34
CA TRP A 944 -38.58 1.33 -30.48
C TRP A 944 -37.82 0.58 -29.38
N THR A 945 -36.63 0.08 -29.67
CA THR A 945 -35.95 -0.94 -28.84
C THR A 945 -34.89 -0.39 -27.89
N ASP A 946 -34.46 0.87 -28.06
CA ASP A 946 -33.44 1.48 -27.19
C ASP A 946 -34.10 2.31 -26.08
N LYS A 947 -33.48 2.36 -24.89
CA LYS A 947 -33.96 3.14 -23.73
C LYS A 947 -33.53 4.61 -23.83
N TRP A 948 -34.12 5.35 -24.76
CA TRP A 948 -33.78 6.76 -24.98
C TRP A 948 -34.85 7.74 -24.46
N LEU A 949 -36.08 7.28 -24.21
CA LEU A 949 -37.19 8.08 -23.71
C LEU A 949 -37.76 7.53 -22.40
N GLY A 950 -36.94 7.53 -21.34
CA GLY A 950 -37.32 7.04 -20.00
C GLY A 950 -36.46 5.87 -19.51
N ASN A 951 -37.03 5.05 -18.62
CA ASN A 951 -36.34 3.90 -18.02
C ASN A 951 -36.66 2.56 -18.72
N THR A 952 -37.69 2.54 -19.55
CA THR A 952 -38.18 1.41 -20.34
C THR A 952 -38.01 1.71 -21.82
N THR A 953 -38.15 0.69 -22.66
CA THR A 953 -38.18 0.86 -24.12
C THR A 953 -39.58 1.28 -24.58
N LEU A 954 -39.69 1.98 -25.71
CA LEU A 954 -41.01 2.31 -26.27
C LEU A 954 -41.79 1.06 -26.68
N GLN A 955 -41.09 -0.02 -27.03
CA GLN A 955 -41.69 -1.33 -27.25
C GLN A 955 -42.39 -1.90 -26.00
N GLU A 956 -41.80 -1.72 -24.81
CA GLU A 956 -42.39 -2.20 -23.55
C GLU A 956 -43.57 -1.33 -23.11
N ASP A 957 -43.47 -0.01 -23.32
CA ASP A 957 -44.51 0.94 -22.92
C ASP A 957 -45.71 0.96 -23.88
N PHE A 958 -45.47 0.71 -25.18
CA PHE A 958 -46.49 0.75 -26.24
C PHE A 958 -46.42 -0.49 -27.15
N PRO A 959 -46.71 -1.69 -26.62
CA PRO A 959 -46.53 -2.95 -27.36
C PRO A 959 -47.44 -3.07 -28.58
N ASP A 960 -48.65 -2.50 -28.53
CA ASP A 960 -49.60 -2.54 -29.64
C ASP A 960 -49.16 -1.66 -30.81
N LEU A 961 -48.69 -0.44 -30.54
CA LEU A 961 -48.10 0.45 -31.55
C LEU A 961 -46.84 -0.15 -32.19
N PHE A 962 -45.98 -0.78 -31.38
CA PHE A 962 -44.79 -1.47 -31.88
C PHE A 962 -45.13 -2.58 -32.86
N ARG A 963 -46.17 -3.38 -32.57
CA ARG A 963 -46.61 -4.50 -33.42
C ARG A 963 -47.09 -4.04 -34.80
N ILE A 964 -47.63 -2.82 -34.91
CA ILE A 964 -48.11 -2.24 -36.18
C ILE A 964 -47.12 -1.26 -36.82
N ALA A 965 -45.96 -1.01 -36.22
CA ALA A 965 -44.93 -0.12 -36.78
C ALA A 965 -44.47 -0.60 -38.17
N GLN A 966 -44.33 0.33 -39.13
CA GLN A 966 -43.87 0.00 -40.48
C GLN A 966 -42.49 -0.66 -40.44
N ASP A 967 -41.54 -0.01 -39.78
CA ASP A 967 -40.21 -0.55 -39.49
C ASP A 967 -39.93 -0.56 -37.98
N PRO A 968 -40.09 -1.73 -37.31
CA PRO A 968 -39.79 -1.89 -35.89
C PRO A 968 -38.30 -1.68 -35.52
N ASN A 969 -37.38 -1.74 -36.49
CA ASN A 969 -35.94 -1.54 -36.27
C ASN A 969 -35.45 -0.15 -36.71
N SER A 970 -36.37 0.75 -37.07
CA SER A 970 -36.05 2.09 -37.55
C SER A 970 -35.23 2.87 -36.53
N ILE A 971 -34.26 3.65 -37.05
CA ILE A 971 -33.50 4.60 -36.24
C ILE A 971 -34.34 5.83 -35.94
N ILE A 972 -34.02 6.54 -34.85
CA ILE A 972 -34.75 7.74 -34.46
C ILE A 972 -34.71 8.81 -35.57
N ALA A 973 -33.57 8.96 -36.25
CA ALA A 973 -33.42 9.88 -37.38
C ALA A 973 -34.34 9.58 -38.58
N ALA A 974 -34.82 8.35 -38.74
CA ALA A 974 -35.71 7.96 -39.83
C ALA A 974 -37.19 8.21 -39.52
N ASN A 975 -37.55 8.40 -38.24
CA ASN A 975 -38.93 8.67 -37.80
C ASN A 975 -39.15 10.17 -37.53
N ARG A 976 -38.35 11.03 -38.17
CA ARG A 976 -38.40 12.48 -37.92
C ARG A 976 -37.96 13.30 -39.13
N GLU A 977 -38.54 14.49 -39.23
CA GLU A 977 -38.14 15.53 -40.18
C GLU A 977 -37.79 16.79 -39.38
N GLY A 978 -36.50 17.03 -39.17
CA GLY A 978 -36.02 18.07 -38.26
C GLY A 978 -36.39 17.77 -36.81
N ILE A 979 -37.32 18.55 -36.24
CA ILE A 979 -37.82 18.41 -34.87
C ILE A 979 -39.17 17.67 -34.85
N ASN A 980 -39.85 17.54 -36.00
CA ASN A 980 -41.15 16.91 -36.10
C ASN A 980 -41.01 15.39 -36.21
N TRP A 981 -41.90 14.65 -35.54
CA TRP A 981 -41.94 13.20 -35.56
C TRP A 981 -42.85 12.70 -36.70
N ASP A 982 -42.33 11.82 -37.57
CA ASP A 982 -43.05 11.13 -38.65
C ASP A 982 -42.97 9.61 -38.40
N ILE A 983 -43.91 9.09 -37.61
CA ILE A 983 -43.97 7.66 -37.25
C ILE A 983 -45.00 6.98 -38.14
N ARG A 984 -44.57 5.95 -38.90
CA ARG A 984 -45.42 5.26 -39.87
C ARG A 984 -45.84 3.88 -39.39
N PHE A 985 -47.10 3.54 -39.66
CA PHE A 985 -47.72 2.26 -39.29
C PHE A 985 -48.17 1.48 -40.53
N ARG A 986 -48.20 0.14 -40.44
CA ARG A 986 -48.53 -0.77 -41.54
C ARG A 986 -50.02 -0.76 -41.93
N ARG A 987 -50.87 -0.28 -41.03
CA ARG A 987 -52.32 -0.19 -41.19
C ARG A 987 -52.86 1.01 -40.42
N ASN A 988 -54.13 1.34 -40.68
CA ASN A 988 -54.87 2.29 -39.85
C ASN A 988 -55.00 1.76 -38.41
N MET A 989 -54.99 2.67 -37.45
CA MET A 989 -55.13 2.37 -36.02
C MET A 989 -56.58 2.03 -35.67
N HIS A 990 -56.75 1.15 -34.69
CA HIS A 990 -58.04 0.92 -34.05
C HIS A 990 -58.26 1.88 -32.88
N ASP A 991 -59.51 2.08 -32.46
CA ASP A 991 -59.90 3.05 -31.43
C ASP A 991 -59.13 2.88 -30.11
N TRP A 992 -58.77 1.65 -29.73
CA TRP A 992 -57.99 1.39 -28.51
C TRP A 992 -56.49 1.72 -28.64
N GLU A 993 -55.94 1.79 -29.85
CA GLU A 993 -54.53 2.14 -30.13
C GLU A 993 -54.31 3.66 -30.19
N VAL A 994 -55.39 4.43 -30.38
CA VAL A 994 -55.32 5.90 -30.49
C VAL A 994 -54.86 6.55 -29.19
N ASN A 995 -55.31 6.03 -28.04
CA ASN A 995 -54.90 6.56 -26.73
C ASN A 995 -53.39 6.37 -26.48
N ASP A 996 -52.86 5.18 -26.83
CA ASP A 996 -51.43 4.89 -26.75
C ASP A 996 -50.60 5.83 -27.64
N LEU A 997 -51.12 6.18 -28.84
CA LEU A 997 -50.45 7.12 -29.73
C LEU A 997 -50.40 8.53 -29.13
N VAL A 998 -51.50 8.99 -28.55
CA VAL A 998 -51.56 10.30 -27.88
C VAL A 998 -50.55 10.36 -26.74
N ASP A 999 -50.48 9.31 -25.91
CA ASP A 999 -49.52 9.22 -24.82
C ASP A 999 -48.07 9.17 -25.31
N LEU A 1000 -47.79 8.48 -26.42
CA LEU A 1000 -46.49 8.46 -27.05
C LEU A 1000 -46.08 9.86 -27.53
N PHE A 1001 -46.93 10.56 -28.27
CA PHE A 1001 -46.64 11.91 -28.76
C PHE A 1001 -46.49 12.93 -27.61
N ALA A 1002 -47.25 12.79 -26.53
CA ALA A 1002 -47.08 13.61 -25.32
C ALA A 1002 -45.66 13.44 -24.74
N ARG A 1003 -45.14 12.21 -24.65
CA ARG A 1003 -43.76 11.96 -24.19
C ARG A 1003 -42.72 12.52 -25.17
N LEU A 1004 -42.96 12.37 -26.47
CA LEU A 1004 -42.06 12.86 -27.52
C LEU A 1004 -41.97 14.39 -27.57
N GLN A 1005 -43.06 15.10 -27.28
CA GLN A 1005 -43.10 16.57 -27.25
C GLN A 1005 -42.21 17.16 -26.15
N HIS A 1006 -42.02 16.43 -25.05
CA HIS A 1006 -41.14 16.83 -23.96
C HIS A 1006 -39.67 16.44 -24.16
N CYS A 1007 -39.32 15.83 -25.31
CA CYS A 1007 -37.95 15.42 -25.59
C CYS A 1007 -37.10 16.58 -26.12
N HIS A 1008 -35.97 16.86 -25.46
CA HIS A 1008 -34.98 17.82 -25.95
C HIS A 1008 -34.04 17.13 -26.96
N ILE A 1009 -34.00 17.63 -28.19
CA ILE A 1009 -33.18 17.08 -29.28
C ILE A 1009 -32.08 18.08 -29.64
N ASN A 1010 -30.82 17.62 -29.68
CA ASN A 1010 -29.70 18.41 -30.17
C ASN A 1010 -29.12 17.77 -31.44
N LEU A 1011 -29.52 18.31 -32.59
CA LEU A 1011 -29.12 17.85 -33.93
C LEU A 1011 -27.60 17.88 -34.17
N GLN A 1012 -26.87 18.74 -33.45
CA GLN A 1012 -25.42 18.88 -33.61
C GLN A 1012 -24.62 17.96 -32.68
N ALA A 1013 -25.28 17.31 -31.72
CA ALA A 1013 -24.64 16.36 -30.81
C ALA A 1013 -24.80 14.92 -31.32
N ALA A 1014 -23.76 14.10 -31.18
CA ALA A 1014 -23.89 12.65 -31.36
C ALA A 1014 -24.68 12.02 -30.20
N ASP A 1015 -25.37 10.93 -30.49
CA ASP A 1015 -26.04 10.10 -29.47
C ASP A 1015 -25.03 9.58 -28.42
N LYS A 1016 -25.44 9.50 -27.15
CA LYS A 1016 -24.55 9.11 -26.04
C LYS A 1016 -25.15 8.05 -25.16
N LEU A 1017 -24.30 7.12 -24.72
CA LEU A 1017 -24.65 6.19 -23.64
C LEU A 1017 -24.56 6.91 -22.29
N LYS A 1018 -25.59 6.75 -21.47
CA LYS A 1018 -25.61 7.15 -20.06
C LYS A 1018 -25.82 5.93 -19.17
N TRP A 1019 -25.34 6.01 -17.93
CA TRP A 1019 -25.45 4.93 -16.97
C TRP A 1019 -25.82 5.43 -15.57
N GLY A 1020 -26.86 4.83 -14.98
CA GLY A 1020 -27.42 5.17 -13.65
C GLY A 1020 -28.03 6.59 -13.52
N HIS A 1021 -29.02 6.78 -12.66
CA HIS A 1021 -29.91 7.97 -12.70
C HIS A 1021 -29.31 9.33 -12.26
N GLN A 1022 -28.16 9.40 -11.61
CA GLN A 1022 -27.67 10.67 -11.01
C GLN A 1022 -26.69 11.45 -11.88
N LYS A 1023 -25.69 10.77 -12.46
CA LYS A 1023 -24.56 11.43 -13.15
C LYS A 1023 -24.45 11.07 -14.63
N GLY A 1024 -25.17 10.04 -15.08
CA GLY A 1024 -25.07 9.51 -16.43
C GLY A 1024 -23.70 8.93 -16.80
N VAL A 1025 -22.80 8.70 -15.84
CA VAL A 1025 -21.45 8.17 -16.07
C VAL A 1025 -21.24 6.95 -15.20
N TYR A 1026 -20.77 5.84 -15.79
CA TYR A 1026 -20.45 4.65 -15.01
C TYR A 1026 -19.29 4.88 -14.05
N THR A 1027 -19.53 4.63 -12.75
CA THR A 1027 -18.45 4.47 -11.77
C THR A 1027 -18.49 3.08 -11.16
N VAL A 1028 -17.32 2.50 -10.89
CA VAL A 1028 -17.21 1.19 -10.19
C VAL A 1028 -17.95 1.20 -8.85
N LYS A 1029 -18.01 2.35 -8.19
CA LYS A 1029 -18.72 2.54 -6.92
C LYS A 1029 -20.23 2.38 -7.09
N GLU A 1030 -20.82 3.05 -8.07
CA GLU A 1030 -22.27 2.97 -8.33
C GLU A 1030 -22.63 1.58 -8.89
N GLY A 1031 -21.81 1.03 -9.80
CA GLY A 1031 -21.96 -0.37 -10.27
C GLY A 1031 -21.93 -1.38 -9.12
N TYR A 1032 -21.01 -1.21 -8.17
CA TYR A 1032 -20.94 -2.03 -6.97
C TYR A 1032 -22.20 -1.88 -6.10
N GLN A 1033 -22.66 -0.64 -5.89
CA GLN A 1033 -23.87 -0.37 -5.11
C GLN A 1033 -25.09 -1.04 -5.75
N GLN A 1034 -25.26 -0.94 -7.07
CA GLN A 1034 -26.36 -1.55 -7.80
C GLN A 1034 -26.36 -3.08 -7.65
N LEU A 1035 -25.20 -3.73 -7.81
CA LEU A 1035 -25.07 -5.17 -7.59
C LEU A 1035 -25.39 -5.60 -6.14
N CYS A 1036 -25.13 -4.73 -5.15
CA CYS A 1036 -25.42 -5.00 -3.74
C CYS A 1036 -26.85 -4.64 -3.30
N SER A 1037 -27.58 -3.80 -4.05
CA SER A 1037 -28.85 -3.19 -3.61
C SER A 1037 -30.09 -4.04 -3.85
N ARG A 1038 -29.92 -5.35 -4.12
CA ARG A 1038 -31.04 -6.29 -4.31
C ARG A 1038 -31.84 -6.59 -3.02
N ASN A 1039 -31.45 -6.04 -1.87
CA ASN A 1039 -32.19 -6.15 -0.62
C ASN A 1039 -32.88 -4.80 -0.29
N PRO A 1040 -34.15 -4.81 0.18
CA PRO A 1040 -34.90 -3.60 0.49
C PRO A 1040 -34.12 -2.73 1.48
N VAL A 1041 -33.94 -1.46 1.12
CA VAL A 1041 -33.33 -0.46 1.99
C VAL A 1041 -34.16 -0.38 3.27
N ILE A 1042 -33.52 -0.51 4.43
CA ILE A 1042 -34.16 -0.17 5.70
C ILE A 1042 -34.38 1.35 5.66
N ALA A 1043 -35.57 1.78 5.23
CA ALA A 1043 -35.96 3.18 5.28
C ALA A 1043 -35.87 3.65 6.74
N ASN A 1044 -35.23 4.79 6.97
CA ASN A 1044 -35.15 5.50 8.26
C ASN A 1044 -34.16 4.99 9.33
N TRP A 1045 -33.14 4.18 9.00
CA TRP A 1045 -32.07 3.86 9.96
C TRP A 1045 -31.05 5.03 10.12
N PRO A 1046 -30.84 5.60 11.32
CA PRO A 1046 -29.95 6.75 11.56
C PRO A 1046 -28.45 6.38 11.57
N TRP A 1047 -27.99 5.62 10.57
CA TRP A 1047 -26.60 5.14 10.48
C TRP A 1047 -25.55 6.25 10.52
N LYS A 1048 -25.87 7.45 9.99
CA LYS A 1048 -24.94 8.59 10.00
C LYS A 1048 -24.63 9.05 11.43
N LEU A 1049 -25.61 9.06 12.33
CA LEU A 1049 -25.41 9.42 13.75
C LEU A 1049 -24.50 8.40 14.43
N ILE A 1050 -24.70 7.12 14.16
CA ILE A 1050 -23.93 6.02 14.76
C ILE A 1050 -22.49 6.00 14.24
N TRP A 1051 -22.29 6.14 12.93
CA TRP A 1051 -20.95 5.99 12.33
C TRP A 1051 -20.15 7.31 12.24
N ARG A 1052 -20.76 8.48 12.50
CA ARG A 1052 -20.06 9.79 12.51
C ARG A 1052 -19.77 10.32 13.91
N THR A 1053 -20.13 9.60 14.98
CA THR A 1053 -19.75 9.98 16.34
C THR A 1053 -18.22 9.94 16.50
N LYS A 1054 -17.63 11.05 16.95
CA LYS A 1054 -16.16 11.25 17.11
C LYS A 1054 -15.60 10.53 18.34
N LEU A 1055 -15.91 9.25 18.53
CA LEU A 1055 -15.49 8.48 19.70
C LEU A 1055 -14.31 7.56 19.36
N PRO A 1056 -13.25 7.47 20.21
CA PRO A 1056 -12.05 6.70 19.90
C PRO A 1056 -12.34 5.20 19.64
N PRO A 1057 -11.84 4.60 18.54
CA PRO A 1057 -12.11 3.20 18.18
C PRO A 1057 -11.55 2.14 19.17
N LYS A 1058 -10.64 2.53 20.07
CA LYS A 1058 -9.94 1.65 21.03
C LYS A 1058 -10.84 0.98 22.09
N ARG A 1059 -12.09 1.44 22.27
CA ARG A 1059 -12.96 1.04 23.40
C ARG A 1059 -14.07 0.02 23.04
N LEU A 1060 -14.00 -0.61 21.86
CA LEU A 1060 -14.97 -1.63 21.42
C LEU A 1060 -14.50 -3.05 21.83
N LYS A 1061 -15.02 -3.59 22.95
CA LYS A 1061 -14.94 -5.03 23.32
C LYS A 1061 -16.32 -5.70 23.17
N PRO A 1062 -16.43 -6.98 22.78
CA PRO A 1062 -17.70 -7.71 22.79
C PRO A 1062 -18.02 -8.23 24.21
N PRO A 1063 -19.30 -8.22 24.65
CA PRO A 1063 -19.69 -8.84 25.92
C PRO A 1063 -20.06 -10.32 25.77
N ASP A 1064 -19.62 -11.12 26.75
CA ASP A 1064 -20.05 -12.51 27.02
C ASP A 1064 -21.25 -12.48 27.99
N THR A 1065 -22.47 -12.13 27.54
CA THR A 1065 -23.72 -12.44 28.30
C THR A 1065 -24.98 -12.24 27.45
N PHE A 1066 -25.90 -13.21 27.49
CA PHE A 1066 -27.23 -13.21 26.85
C PHE A 1066 -28.27 -12.47 27.69
N PHE A 1067 -29.13 -11.60 27.13
CA PHE A 1067 -30.42 -11.24 27.78
C PHE A 1067 -31.57 -10.95 26.79
N PHE A 1068 -32.78 -10.93 27.36
CA PHE A 1068 -34.07 -11.46 26.88
C PHE A 1068 -34.91 -10.52 25.98
N ILE A 1069 -35.81 -11.12 25.20
CA ILE A 1069 -36.95 -10.43 24.57
C ILE A 1069 -38.10 -10.39 25.58
N VAL A 1070 -38.50 -9.21 26.05
CA VAL A 1070 -39.77 -9.04 26.77
C VAL A 1070 -40.90 -9.19 25.75
N ARG A 1071 -41.72 -10.24 25.92
CA ARG A 1071 -42.88 -10.53 25.07
C ARG A 1071 -44.12 -10.05 25.83
N TRP A 1072 -44.68 -8.91 25.45
CA TRP A 1072 -46.02 -8.54 25.93
C TRP A 1072 -47.07 -9.39 25.20
N PRO A 1073 -48.08 -9.96 25.89
CA PRO A 1073 -49.20 -10.59 25.24
C PRO A 1073 -50.04 -9.51 24.55
N GLN A 1074 -50.29 -9.69 23.25
CA GLN A 1074 -51.09 -8.83 22.35
C GLN A 1074 -50.30 -7.83 21.46
N ASN A 1075 -49.99 -8.34 20.26
CA ASN A 1075 -49.89 -7.68 18.94
C ASN A 1075 -49.06 -6.41 18.68
N TYR A 1076 -48.33 -5.82 19.63
CA TYR A 1076 -47.44 -4.69 19.33
C TYR A 1076 -46.05 -4.88 19.95
N GLY A 1077 -45.05 -5.13 19.10
CA GLY A 1077 -43.64 -5.12 19.51
C GLY A 1077 -43.01 -3.80 19.09
N ALA A 1078 -42.76 -2.90 20.04
CA ALA A 1078 -42.01 -1.66 19.84
C ALA A 1078 -40.63 -1.77 20.51
N CYS A 1079 -39.60 -1.22 19.86
CA CYS A 1079 -38.29 -0.96 20.47
C CYS A 1079 -38.14 0.55 20.65
N PHE A 1080 -37.82 1.01 21.85
CA PHE A 1080 -37.63 2.42 22.16
C PHE A 1080 -36.17 2.84 21.95
N PHE A 1081 -35.95 4.03 21.38
CA PHE A 1081 -34.63 4.71 21.33
C PHE A 1081 -34.77 6.10 21.94
N VAL A 1082 -33.87 6.47 22.87
CA VAL A 1082 -33.74 7.83 23.40
C VAL A 1082 -32.58 8.52 22.69
N SER A 1083 -32.82 9.70 22.11
CA SER A 1083 -31.81 10.53 21.45
C SER A 1083 -31.49 11.74 22.34
N LEU A 1084 -30.22 11.94 22.67
CA LEU A 1084 -29.70 13.18 23.27
C LEU A 1084 -29.01 14.02 22.18
N ALA A 1085 -29.60 15.16 21.83
CA ALA A 1085 -28.97 16.29 21.15
C ALA A 1085 -29.31 17.50 22.03
N SER A 1086 -28.43 18.39 22.47
CA SER A 1086 -27.31 19.11 21.86
C SER A 1086 -26.40 19.66 22.99
N ILE A 1087 -25.12 19.96 22.72
CA ILE A 1087 -24.22 20.64 23.67
C ILE A 1087 -23.94 22.06 23.14
N GLY A 1088 -24.42 23.07 23.85
CA GLY A 1088 -23.98 24.47 23.76
C GLY A 1088 -23.19 24.86 25.02
N PRO A 1089 -22.34 25.90 24.98
CA PRO A 1089 -21.40 26.20 26.04
C PRO A 1089 -22.04 27.20 27.04
N HIS A 1090 -22.77 26.71 28.04
CA HIS A 1090 -22.97 27.48 29.28
C HIS A 1090 -23.37 26.54 30.44
N PRO A 1091 -22.71 26.63 31.61
CA PRO A 1091 -23.01 25.77 32.75
C PRO A 1091 -24.05 26.44 33.65
N SER A 1092 -25.34 26.38 33.29
CA SER A 1092 -26.46 26.52 34.23
C SER A 1092 -27.81 26.31 33.51
N LEU A 1093 -28.66 25.44 34.07
CA LEU A 1093 -30.01 25.02 33.64
C LEU A 1093 -30.09 23.95 32.53
N LEU A 1094 -29.98 22.68 32.92
CA LEU A 1094 -30.46 21.54 32.12
C LEU A 1094 -31.98 21.36 32.33
N ARG A 1095 -32.81 21.92 31.45
CA ARG A 1095 -34.19 21.43 31.24
C ARG A 1095 -34.15 20.35 30.15
N MET A 1096 -34.53 19.13 30.53
CA MET A 1096 -34.54 17.95 29.69
C MET A 1096 -35.86 17.87 28.90
N HIS A 1097 -35.85 18.22 27.61
CA HIS A 1097 -36.99 17.93 26.73
C HIS A 1097 -36.85 16.54 26.11
N MET A 1098 -37.66 15.58 26.58
CA MET A 1098 -37.84 14.28 25.95
C MET A 1098 -38.76 14.42 24.73
N ARG A 1099 -38.27 14.06 23.53
CA ARG A 1099 -39.14 13.70 22.40
C ARG A 1099 -39.08 12.19 22.18
N VAL A 1100 -40.17 11.51 22.49
CA VAL A 1100 -40.37 10.07 22.23
C VAL A 1100 -41.00 9.94 20.84
N GLY A 1101 -40.32 9.26 19.93
CA GLY A 1101 -40.85 8.91 18.62
C GLY A 1101 -41.15 7.41 18.54
N VAL A 1102 -42.42 7.04 18.30
CA VAL A 1102 -42.85 5.66 18.06
C VAL A 1102 -42.56 5.32 16.59
N TYR A 1103 -41.65 4.37 16.32
CA TYR A 1103 -41.46 3.83 14.97
C TYR A 1103 -42.38 2.61 14.78
N GLY A 1104 -43.31 2.72 13.82
CA GLY A 1104 -44.36 1.74 13.57
C GLY A 1104 -43.90 0.34 13.14
N LYS A 1105 -44.85 -0.60 13.26
CA LYS A 1105 -44.81 -2.06 12.97
C LYS A 1105 -43.61 -2.55 12.11
N LEU A 1106 -42.65 -3.22 12.75
CA LEU A 1106 -41.69 -4.08 12.05
C LEU A 1106 -42.35 -5.44 11.72
N THR A 1107 -42.44 -5.75 10.43
CA THR A 1107 -42.88 -7.05 9.89
C THR A 1107 -41.94 -8.20 10.33
N LYS A 1108 -42.40 -9.46 10.29
CA LYS A 1108 -41.60 -10.64 10.70
C LYS A 1108 -40.17 -10.73 10.08
N PRO A 1109 -39.93 -10.33 8.81
CA PRO A 1109 -38.58 -10.30 8.25
C PRO A 1109 -37.68 -9.24 8.90
N SER A 1110 -38.24 -8.09 9.29
CA SER A 1110 -37.50 -6.95 9.84
C SER A 1110 -37.07 -7.14 11.30
N ARG A 1111 -37.72 -8.05 12.05
CA ARG A 1111 -37.26 -8.48 13.39
C ARG A 1111 -35.94 -9.27 13.35
N ARG A 1112 -35.69 -10.07 12.31
CA ARG A 1112 -34.41 -10.83 12.13
C ARG A 1112 -33.23 -9.96 11.68
N SER A 1113 -33.49 -8.74 11.21
CA SER A 1113 -32.50 -7.72 10.84
C SER A 1113 -32.27 -6.66 11.93
N GLY A 1114 -33.09 -6.60 12.99
CA GLY A 1114 -32.89 -5.70 14.14
C GLY A 1114 -31.92 -6.24 15.22
N ILE A 1115 -31.70 -7.56 15.27
CA ILE A 1115 -30.78 -8.21 16.23
C ILE A 1115 -29.35 -7.65 16.18
N PRO A 1116 -28.75 -7.39 14.99
CA PRO A 1116 -27.46 -6.69 14.91
C PRO A 1116 -27.49 -5.29 15.52
N ALA A 1117 -28.60 -4.55 15.38
CA ALA A 1117 -28.73 -3.19 15.92
C ALA A 1117 -28.78 -3.17 17.45
N CYS A 1118 -29.43 -4.15 18.09
CA CYS A 1118 -29.40 -4.33 19.53
C CYS A 1118 -28.00 -4.71 20.03
N ILE A 1119 -27.27 -5.55 19.29
CA ILE A 1119 -25.88 -5.93 19.63
C ILE A 1119 -24.92 -4.74 19.48
N PHE A 1120 -25.05 -3.93 18.44
CA PHE A 1120 -24.24 -2.71 18.28
C PHE A 1120 -24.57 -1.64 19.32
N TRP A 1121 -25.82 -1.58 19.79
CA TRP A 1121 -26.23 -0.75 20.93
C TRP A 1121 -25.62 -1.26 22.26
N CYS A 1122 -25.60 -2.57 22.50
CA CYS A 1122 -24.93 -3.16 23.67
C CYS A 1122 -23.41 -2.87 23.66
N ILE A 1123 -22.78 -2.92 22.49
CA ILE A 1123 -21.36 -2.54 22.31
C ILE A 1123 -21.16 -1.04 22.60
N TRP A 1124 -22.11 -0.19 22.23
CA TRP A 1124 -22.08 1.25 22.51
C TRP A 1124 -22.32 1.55 24.01
N LEU A 1125 -23.21 0.82 24.67
CA LEU A 1125 -23.56 0.97 26.09
C LEU A 1125 -22.42 0.51 27.01
N GLU A 1126 -21.86 -0.67 26.75
CA GLU A 1126 -20.73 -1.23 27.49
C GLU A 1126 -19.46 -0.38 27.34
N ARG A 1127 -19.28 0.21 26.14
CA ARG A 1127 -18.25 1.22 25.87
C ARG A 1127 -18.43 2.45 26.75
N ASN A 1128 -19.66 2.93 26.99
CA ASN A 1128 -19.88 4.14 27.77
C ASN A 1128 -19.76 3.89 29.28
N LYS A 1129 -20.27 2.77 29.81
CA LYS A 1129 -20.13 2.43 31.25
C LYS A 1129 -18.67 2.39 31.71
N ARG A 1130 -17.79 1.71 30.96
CA ARG A 1130 -16.35 1.59 31.31
C ARG A 1130 -15.53 2.86 31.08
N CYS A 1131 -16.11 3.88 30.44
CA CYS A 1131 -15.41 5.13 30.14
C CYS A 1131 -15.70 6.25 31.11
N PHE A 1132 -16.83 6.19 31.83
CA PHE A 1132 -17.30 7.26 32.67
C PHE A 1132 -17.48 6.84 34.14
N ASP A 1133 -17.74 5.56 34.40
CA ASP A 1133 -17.89 5.06 35.76
C ASP A 1133 -16.73 4.13 36.09
N GLY A 1134 -15.56 4.69 36.39
CA GLY A 1134 -14.49 3.92 37.02
C GLY A 1134 -15.07 3.17 38.21
N GLU A 1135 -15.16 1.84 38.11
CA GLU A 1135 -15.67 1.00 39.19
C GLU A 1135 -14.70 1.08 40.36
N SER A 1136 -15.00 1.97 41.30
CA SER A 1136 -14.79 1.72 42.74
C SER A 1136 -15.64 2.59 43.67
N THR A 1137 -16.32 3.65 43.22
CA THR A 1137 -17.01 4.58 44.17
C THR A 1137 -18.49 4.90 43.91
N ALA A 1138 -19.16 4.29 42.93
CA ALA A 1138 -20.55 4.61 42.62
C ALA A 1138 -21.61 3.59 43.10
N LEU A 1139 -21.26 2.62 43.94
CA LEU A 1139 -22.22 1.62 44.45
C LEU A 1139 -22.94 2.08 45.74
N GLY A 1140 -22.43 3.10 46.43
CA GLY A 1140 -23.05 3.66 47.65
C GLY A 1140 -24.20 4.65 47.39
N ILE A 1141 -24.14 5.41 46.29
CA ILE A 1141 -25.08 6.51 46.03
C ILE A 1141 -26.35 6.03 45.29
N LEU A 1142 -26.29 4.89 44.59
CA LEU A 1142 -27.45 4.33 43.88
C LEU A 1142 -28.38 3.47 44.77
N LYS A 1143 -27.98 3.13 46.00
CA LYS A 1143 -28.86 2.43 46.96
C LYS A 1143 -29.84 3.36 47.68
N THR A 1144 -29.65 4.68 47.67
CA THR A 1144 -30.48 5.63 48.43
C THR A 1144 -31.47 6.44 47.59
N ARG A 1145 -31.52 6.26 46.26
CA ARG A 1145 -32.44 7.02 45.36
C ARG A 1145 -33.28 6.19 44.39
N CYS A 1146 -33.47 4.90 44.63
CA CYS A 1146 -34.46 4.09 43.92
C CYS A 1146 -35.31 3.33 44.92
N THR A 1147 -36.37 3.97 45.39
CA THR A 1147 -37.51 3.27 45.99
C THR A 1147 -38.19 2.46 44.89
N VAL A 1148 -38.09 1.13 45.01
CA VAL A 1148 -38.85 0.18 44.19
C VAL A 1148 -40.30 0.26 44.65
N TYR A 1149 -41.21 0.73 43.80
CA TYR A 1149 -42.65 0.50 44.02
C TYR A 1149 -43.03 -0.84 43.37
N PRO A 1150 -43.62 -1.78 44.14
CA PRO A 1150 -44.25 -2.96 43.54
C PRO A 1150 -45.55 -2.54 42.85
N ALA A 1151 -45.92 -3.34 41.83
CA ALA A 1151 -47.04 -3.16 40.92
C ALA A 1151 -48.23 -2.37 41.48
N VAL A 1152 -48.57 -1.25 40.82
CA VAL A 1152 -49.80 -0.50 41.08
C VAL A 1152 -50.79 -0.74 39.94
N ASN A 1153 -52.02 -1.06 40.33
CA ASN A 1153 -53.16 -1.44 39.49
C ASN A 1153 -53.59 -0.35 38.49
N ALA A 1154 -54.24 -0.80 37.42
CA ALA A 1154 -54.61 -0.04 36.22
C ALA A 1154 -55.61 1.13 36.42
N GLU A 1155 -56.09 1.39 37.63
CA GLU A 1155 -57.10 2.44 37.88
C GLU A 1155 -56.51 3.82 38.20
N GLN A 1156 -55.20 3.95 38.49
CA GLN A 1156 -54.57 5.25 38.74
C GLN A 1156 -54.04 5.97 37.49
N LEU A 1157 -54.19 5.38 36.30
CA LEU A 1157 -53.76 6.01 35.04
C LEU A 1157 -54.81 6.95 34.42
N GLN A 1158 -56.06 6.92 34.90
CA GLN A 1158 -57.16 7.72 34.34
C GLN A 1158 -57.09 9.20 34.78
N ASP A 1159 -56.55 9.48 35.96
CA ASP A 1159 -56.46 10.86 36.50
C ASP A 1159 -55.26 11.66 35.96
N PHE A 1160 -54.23 10.97 35.43
CA PHE A 1160 -53.04 11.63 34.85
C PHE A 1160 -53.27 12.13 33.42
N THR A 1161 -54.29 11.61 32.72
CA THR A 1161 -54.68 12.04 31.37
C THR A 1161 -55.53 13.31 31.33
N ASN A 1162 -56.24 13.65 32.41
CA ASN A 1162 -57.11 14.84 32.45
C ASN A 1162 -56.37 16.14 32.84
N SER A 1163 -55.14 16.06 33.34
CA SER A 1163 -54.33 17.22 33.76
C SER A 1163 -53.38 17.75 32.68
N LEU A 1164 -53.36 17.15 31.48
CA LEU A 1164 -52.54 17.57 30.33
C LEU A 1164 -53.33 18.24 29.20
N ALA A 1165 -54.62 18.52 29.40
CA ALA A 1165 -55.48 19.23 28.43
C ALA A 1165 -55.62 20.75 28.69
N LEU A 1166 -54.91 21.31 29.67
CA LEU A 1166 -54.85 22.75 29.95
C LEU A 1166 -53.43 23.16 30.41
N ALA A 1167 -52.47 23.19 29.48
CA ALA A 1167 -51.20 23.93 29.57
C ALA A 1167 -50.49 23.99 28.20
#